data_AF-A0A7Y1URM2-F1
#
_entry.id   AF-A0A7Y1URM2-F1
#
_cell.length_a   1.000
_cell.length_b   1.000
_cell.length_c   1.000
_cell.angle_alpha   90.00
_cell.angle_beta   90.00
_cell.angle_gamma   90.00
#
_symmetry.space_group_name_H-M   'P 1'
#
loop_
_entity.id
_entity.type
_entity.pdbx_description
1 polymer ?
#
loop_
_entity_poly.entity_id
_entity_poly.type
_entity_poly.pdbx_seq_one_letter_code
_entity_poly.pdbx_strand_id
1 'polypeptide(L)'
;MRLTTDAAKPTIDTGAGTDVLAKAHFRVASVFLIVGALAGLLLAVELSAPDFLNSGPLSYGRLTPVFTGALLFGWLTVGLIGAIYYLLPRLTGTPLQDEALARISFVLIAGGTLVGLVAVALGGSQGLPTFEFPFYVDIAIIVGLAGVTRVVTRTALAHREPHVYISVWFFVAAVWWLLFAYVVGSLSMFRGVDLELANRFAEAGVLFLWVIPAGLGVVYYLIPKATDSPLYSARLGVVGFWSVAGTFVWVGAHNFTFGPAGDWLETINVVFAIAVLVPIMATLANLLLTIDWNVARRSPPVRLALAGLATFALLGVQILGLAFRASSSAVQFTTWTEATFIITAVGAGSLWLMALLSHLRGGGATAFRLTVPGVALLIGTLWLGGLLAGFTWSAGPRSQDFVKFGEGFVNTTGQLAGFDALRWIAWLLVAAGLIWFAASVLRGGEWHLAEVGAPSLGEVSSEPGVLGPGQVAAAAVLIMGVAFLTTVLIPALDASDREPSLLAISSRDYDGFAEGSIEPQAASLLSDLSLDPARVAEGRDLYVAEGCIACHTQQVRANVTDVGLGAVTTRDDVTLTAPALLGRLRLGPDLSHAGQRPQTDDVAWVARHLADPRADRAWSSMPSYDYLSADDLDAIAQYIVSLQ
;
A
#
# COMPACT_ATOMS: atom_id res chain seq x y z
N MET A 1 48.26 -13.83 -17.43
CA MET A 1 48.00 -15.27 -17.59
C MET A 1 46.59 -15.51 -17.07
N ARG A 2 45.58 -15.49 -17.95
CA ARG A 2 44.17 -15.72 -17.58
C ARG A 2 44.02 -17.22 -17.31
N LEU A 3 43.88 -17.61 -16.05
CA LEU A 3 43.50 -18.98 -15.71
C LEU A 3 42.03 -19.15 -16.05
N THR A 4 41.77 -19.59 -17.27
CA THR A 4 40.50 -20.16 -17.71
C THR A 4 40.37 -21.54 -17.06
N THR A 5 39.75 -21.58 -15.89
CA THR A 5 39.09 -22.79 -15.40
C THR A 5 37.66 -22.42 -15.04
N ASP A 6 36.86 -22.16 -16.07
CA ASP A 6 35.42 -22.39 -16.01
C ASP A 6 35.25 -23.92 -15.91
N ALA A 7 35.47 -24.45 -14.70
CA ALA A 7 34.89 -25.72 -14.36
C ALA A 7 33.39 -25.51 -14.48
N ALA A 8 32.76 -26.17 -15.47
CA ALA A 8 31.33 -26.14 -15.66
C ALA A 8 30.67 -26.40 -14.29
N LYS A 9 30.07 -25.35 -13.71
CA LYS A 9 29.34 -25.51 -12.45
C LYS A 9 28.33 -26.62 -12.70
N PRO A 10 28.29 -27.67 -11.85
CA PRO A 10 27.34 -28.75 -12.04
C PRO A 10 25.96 -28.15 -12.20
N THR A 11 25.24 -28.57 -13.24
CA THR A 11 23.83 -28.24 -13.43
C THR A 11 23.08 -28.81 -12.24
N ILE A 12 22.92 -27.99 -11.20
CA ILE A 12 22.06 -28.33 -10.08
C ILE A 12 20.67 -28.44 -10.68
N ASP A 13 20.12 -29.66 -10.70
CA ASP A 13 18.71 -29.88 -10.95
C ASP A 13 17.95 -29.14 -9.84
N THR A 14 17.61 -27.88 -10.10
CA THR A 14 16.84 -27.02 -9.20
C THR A 14 15.37 -27.47 -9.10
N GLY A 15 15.02 -28.60 -9.72
CA GLY A 15 13.74 -29.29 -9.66
C GLY A 15 12.76 -28.74 -10.68
N ALA A 16 12.39 -29.55 -11.68
CA ALA A 16 11.35 -29.18 -12.65
C ALA A 16 10.01 -28.78 -11.99
N GLY A 17 9.71 -29.30 -10.79
CA GLY A 17 8.50 -28.96 -10.02
C GLY A 17 8.48 -27.53 -9.46
N THR A 18 9.63 -26.99 -9.05
CA THR A 18 9.73 -25.64 -8.48
C THR A 18 9.44 -24.58 -9.53
N ASP A 19 9.96 -24.78 -10.74
CA ASP A 19 9.72 -23.90 -11.88
C ASP A 19 8.25 -23.95 -12.34
N VAL A 20 7.57 -25.10 -12.19
CA VAL A 20 6.12 -25.20 -12.46
C VAL A 20 5.32 -24.36 -11.47
N LEU A 21 5.65 -24.45 -10.17
CA LEU A 21 4.96 -23.67 -9.14
C LEU A 21 5.20 -22.16 -9.32
N ALA A 22 6.44 -21.73 -9.60
CA ALA A 22 6.74 -20.34 -9.86
C ALA A 22 5.98 -19.80 -11.09
N LYS A 23 5.91 -20.58 -12.18
CA LYS A 23 5.11 -20.23 -13.37
C LYS A 23 3.61 -20.10 -13.06
N ALA A 24 3.08 -20.94 -12.16
CA ALA A 24 1.70 -20.84 -11.71
C ALA A 24 1.45 -19.50 -10.98
N HIS A 25 2.36 -19.11 -10.08
CA HIS A 25 2.30 -17.80 -9.42
C HIS A 25 2.28 -16.66 -10.44
N PHE A 26 3.21 -16.66 -11.42
CA PHE A 26 3.27 -15.58 -12.41
C PHE A 26 2.01 -15.47 -13.27
N ARG A 27 1.40 -16.60 -13.65
CA ARG A 27 0.14 -16.60 -14.42
C ARG A 27 -1.02 -16.09 -13.59
N VAL A 28 -1.19 -16.58 -12.36
CA VAL A 28 -2.29 -16.15 -11.48
C VAL A 28 -2.11 -14.68 -11.08
N ALA A 29 -0.90 -14.25 -10.73
CA ALA A 29 -0.58 -12.85 -10.50
C ALA A 29 -0.96 -11.99 -11.71
N SER A 30 -0.67 -12.42 -12.95
CA SER A 30 -1.02 -11.67 -14.16
C SER A 30 -2.53 -11.49 -14.36
N VAL A 31 -3.36 -12.40 -13.85
CA VAL A 31 -4.82 -12.20 -13.83
C VAL A 31 -5.19 -11.08 -12.88
N PHE A 32 -4.63 -11.07 -11.67
CA PHE A 32 -4.82 -9.96 -10.73
C PHE A 32 -4.27 -8.63 -11.25
N LEU A 33 -3.19 -8.65 -12.04
CA LEU A 33 -2.68 -7.44 -12.70
C LEU A 33 -3.71 -6.84 -13.65
N ILE A 34 -4.47 -7.67 -14.38
CA ILE A 34 -5.55 -7.20 -15.24
C ILE A 34 -6.68 -6.59 -14.40
N VAL A 35 -7.09 -7.27 -13.33
CA VAL A 35 -8.12 -6.77 -12.41
C VAL A 35 -7.72 -5.42 -11.82
N GLY A 36 -6.51 -5.31 -11.28
CA GLY A 36 -5.99 -4.07 -10.72
C GLY A 36 -5.83 -2.96 -11.75
N ALA A 37 -5.35 -3.27 -12.96
CA ALA A 37 -5.23 -2.29 -14.04
C ALA A 37 -6.59 -1.74 -14.49
N LEU A 38 -7.61 -2.60 -14.58
CA LEU A 38 -8.97 -2.20 -14.92
C LEU A 38 -9.60 -1.38 -13.78
N ALA A 39 -9.47 -1.82 -12.53
CA ALA A 39 -10.00 -1.10 -11.37
C ALA A 39 -9.37 0.30 -11.25
N GLY A 40 -8.05 0.43 -11.43
CA GLY A 40 -7.38 1.73 -11.42
C GLY A 40 -7.86 2.68 -12.54
N LEU A 41 -8.11 2.15 -13.74
CA LEU A 41 -8.69 2.92 -14.83
C LEU A 41 -10.13 3.35 -14.51
N LEU A 42 -10.96 2.45 -13.99
CA LEU A 42 -12.35 2.74 -13.63
C LEU A 42 -12.44 3.78 -12.51
N LEU A 43 -11.60 3.70 -11.47
CA LEU A 43 -11.52 4.74 -10.42
C LEU A 43 -11.18 6.12 -10.99
N ALA A 44 -10.28 6.19 -11.97
CA ALA A 44 -9.97 7.45 -12.63
C ALA A 44 -11.13 8.00 -13.47
N VAL A 45 -11.92 7.12 -14.10
CA VAL A 45 -13.16 7.50 -14.80
C VAL A 45 -14.20 8.02 -13.81
N GLU A 46 -14.44 7.30 -12.72
CA GLU A 46 -15.42 7.66 -11.68
C GLU A 46 -15.17 9.05 -11.08
N LEU A 47 -13.91 9.46 -10.88
CA LEU A 47 -13.63 10.83 -10.42
C LEU A 47 -14.03 11.93 -11.42
N SER A 48 -13.99 11.62 -12.72
CA SER A 48 -14.37 12.57 -13.78
C SER A 48 -15.84 12.45 -14.18
N ALA A 49 -16.43 11.28 -13.98
CA ALA A 49 -17.80 10.92 -14.32
C ALA A 49 -18.38 10.00 -13.22
N PRO A 50 -18.81 10.55 -12.07
CA PRO A 50 -19.14 9.77 -10.87
C PRO A 50 -20.42 8.92 -10.93
N ASP A 51 -21.23 9.08 -12.00
CA ASP A 51 -22.42 8.26 -12.26
C ASP A 51 -22.18 7.22 -13.36
N PHE A 52 -20.92 7.03 -13.79
CA PHE A 52 -20.62 6.17 -14.94
C PHE A 52 -20.98 4.70 -14.68
N LEU A 53 -20.61 4.15 -13.52
CA LEU A 53 -20.96 2.77 -13.13
C LEU A 53 -22.20 2.69 -12.24
N ASN A 54 -22.49 3.74 -11.47
CA ASN A 54 -23.58 3.90 -10.49
C ASN A 54 -24.14 2.57 -9.95
N SER A 55 -23.30 1.80 -9.28
CA SER A 55 -23.70 0.51 -8.68
C SER A 55 -22.81 0.19 -7.49
N GLY A 56 -23.37 -0.43 -6.45
CA GLY A 56 -22.64 -0.77 -5.23
C GLY A 56 -21.28 -1.44 -5.49
N PRO A 57 -21.21 -2.61 -6.16
CA PRO A 57 -19.93 -3.31 -6.35
C PRO A 57 -18.87 -2.59 -7.17
N LEU A 58 -19.26 -1.57 -7.92
CA LEU A 58 -18.36 -0.79 -8.76
C LEU A 58 -18.28 0.69 -8.31
N SER A 59 -18.88 1.03 -7.17
CA SER A 59 -18.82 2.37 -6.60
C SER A 59 -17.37 2.70 -6.24
N TYR A 60 -17.01 3.99 -6.29
CA TYR A 60 -15.63 4.42 -6.05
C TYR A 60 -15.06 3.88 -4.73
N GLY A 61 -15.87 3.94 -3.65
CA GLY A 61 -15.46 3.51 -2.33
C GLY A 61 -15.19 2.01 -2.24
N ARG A 62 -16.05 1.17 -2.85
CA ARG A 62 -15.86 -0.29 -2.88
C ARG A 62 -14.82 -0.76 -3.89
N LEU A 63 -14.64 -0.03 -4.99
CA LEU A 63 -13.66 -0.35 -6.03
C LEU A 63 -12.23 0.00 -5.60
N THR A 64 -12.05 0.95 -4.70
CA THR A 64 -10.74 1.33 -4.14
C THR A 64 -10.01 0.15 -3.47
N PRO A 65 -10.59 -0.59 -2.51
CA PRO A 65 -9.94 -1.77 -1.93
C PRO A 65 -9.78 -2.92 -2.93
N VAL A 66 -10.65 -3.03 -3.94
CA VAL A 66 -10.45 -3.98 -5.05
C VAL A 66 -9.19 -3.64 -5.83
N PHE A 67 -9.00 -2.36 -6.16
CA PHE A 67 -7.81 -1.87 -6.86
C PHE A 67 -6.53 -2.12 -6.05
N THR A 68 -6.50 -1.67 -4.79
CA THR A 68 -5.30 -1.80 -3.95
C THR A 68 -4.99 -3.26 -3.65
N GLY A 69 -6.00 -4.06 -3.28
CA GLY A 69 -5.85 -5.48 -2.98
C GLY A 69 -5.41 -6.32 -4.19
N ALA A 70 -5.96 -6.04 -5.38
CA ALA A 70 -5.60 -6.76 -6.60
C ALA A 70 -4.14 -6.49 -6.99
N LEU A 71 -3.64 -5.26 -6.83
CA LEU A 71 -2.25 -4.95 -7.13
C LEU A 71 -1.27 -5.40 -6.03
N LEU A 72 -1.56 -5.15 -4.75
CA LEU A 72 -0.65 -5.48 -3.65
C LEU A 72 -0.63 -6.98 -3.34
N PHE A 73 -1.78 -7.57 -3.06
CA PHE A 73 -1.85 -8.97 -2.63
C PHE A 73 -1.96 -9.91 -3.83
N GLY A 74 -2.73 -9.53 -4.85
CA GLY A 74 -2.95 -10.35 -6.03
C GLY A 74 -1.75 -10.38 -6.98
N TRP A 75 -1.30 -9.22 -7.47
CA TRP A 75 -0.20 -9.13 -8.43
C TRP A 75 1.17 -9.21 -7.75
N LEU A 76 1.46 -8.28 -6.84
CA LEU A 76 2.80 -8.17 -6.27
C LEU A 76 3.10 -9.29 -5.28
N THR A 77 2.20 -9.60 -4.36
CA THR A 77 2.51 -10.63 -3.34
C THR A 77 2.59 -12.02 -3.95
N VAL A 78 1.58 -12.46 -4.72
CA VAL A 78 1.66 -13.75 -5.44
C VAL A 78 2.85 -13.75 -6.42
N GLY A 79 3.04 -12.68 -7.19
CA GLY A 79 4.09 -12.60 -8.20
C GLY A 79 5.51 -12.60 -7.62
N LEU A 80 5.77 -11.82 -6.56
CA LEU A 80 7.08 -11.75 -5.90
C LEU A 80 7.40 -13.02 -5.12
N ILE A 81 6.42 -13.69 -4.51
CA ILE A 81 6.62 -15.03 -3.94
C ILE A 81 7.02 -16.02 -5.04
N GLY A 82 6.36 -15.97 -6.20
CA GLY A 82 6.75 -16.75 -7.38
C GLY A 82 8.19 -16.45 -7.83
N ALA A 83 8.58 -15.17 -7.80
CA ALA A 83 9.96 -14.75 -8.11
C ALA A 83 10.97 -15.30 -7.10
N ILE A 84 10.64 -15.29 -5.81
CA ILE A 84 11.46 -15.88 -4.75
C ILE A 84 11.59 -17.39 -4.96
N TYR A 85 10.50 -18.11 -5.23
CA TYR A 85 10.53 -19.55 -5.49
C TYR A 85 11.35 -19.93 -6.73
N TYR A 86 11.39 -19.05 -7.72
CA TYR A 86 12.23 -19.22 -8.90
C TYR A 86 13.71 -18.91 -8.62
N LEU A 87 14.01 -17.79 -7.95
CA LEU A 87 15.37 -17.28 -7.79
C LEU A 87 16.12 -17.93 -6.63
N LEU A 88 15.44 -18.23 -5.53
CA LEU A 88 16.07 -18.73 -4.31
C LEU A 88 16.80 -20.06 -4.52
N PRO A 89 16.24 -21.07 -5.22
CA PRO A 89 16.98 -22.30 -5.53
C PRO A 89 18.26 -22.06 -6.34
N ARG A 90 18.20 -21.13 -7.29
CA ARG A 90 19.33 -20.76 -8.18
C ARG A 90 20.41 -19.96 -7.46
N LEU A 91 20.03 -19.19 -6.44
CA LEU A 91 20.95 -18.40 -5.62
C LEU A 91 21.61 -19.21 -4.51
N THR A 92 20.93 -20.23 -4.00
CA THR A 92 21.40 -21.04 -2.86
C THR A 92 22.01 -22.38 -3.28
N GLY A 93 21.82 -22.79 -4.53
CA GLY A 93 22.21 -24.09 -5.04
C GLY A 93 21.40 -25.24 -4.43
N THR A 94 20.22 -24.97 -3.86
CA THR A 94 19.39 -25.97 -3.18
C THR A 94 17.99 -26.02 -3.75
N PRO A 95 17.37 -27.22 -3.87
CA PRO A 95 15.97 -27.30 -4.27
C PRO A 95 15.09 -26.65 -3.19
N LEU A 96 13.96 -26.09 -3.64
CA LEU A 96 12.97 -25.48 -2.76
C LEU A 96 12.51 -26.51 -1.71
N GLN A 97 12.57 -26.12 -0.43
CA GLN A 97 12.16 -26.98 0.68
C GLN A 97 10.63 -27.00 0.83
N ASP A 98 10.07 -28.11 1.32
CA ASP A 98 8.63 -28.28 1.62
C ASP A 98 7.68 -27.86 0.47
N GLU A 99 7.85 -28.44 -0.73
CA GLU A 99 7.05 -28.05 -1.92
C GLU A 99 5.53 -28.18 -1.72
N ALA A 100 5.06 -29.16 -0.93
CA ALA A 100 3.65 -29.30 -0.60
C ALA A 100 3.11 -28.09 0.18
N LEU A 101 3.87 -27.59 1.15
CA LEU A 101 3.52 -26.39 1.90
C LEU A 101 3.54 -25.16 1.01
N ALA A 102 4.53 -25.05 0.11
CA ALA A 102 4.59 -23.96 -0.87
C ALA A 102 3.34 -23.91 -1.77
N ARG A 103 2.81 -25.07 -2.18
CA ARG A 103 1.56 -25.17 -2.95
C ARG A 103 0.32 -24.81 -2.13
N ILE A 104 0.24 -25.28 -0.87
CA ILE A 104 -0.86 -24.92 0.03
C ILE A 104 -0.87 -23.40 0.26
N SER A 105 0.29 -22.82 0.58
CA SER A 105 0.43 -21.38 0.77
C SER A 105 0.02 -20.58 -0.46
N PHE A 106 0.39 -21.03 -1.66
CA PHE A 106 -0.04 -20.40 -2.91
C PHE A 106 -1.56 -20.35 -3.03
N VAL A 107 -2.26 -21.47 -2.74
CA VAL A 107 -3.72 -21.53 -2.80
C VAL A 107 -4.35 -20.62 -1.74
N LEU A 108 -3.82 -20.63 -0.51
CA LEU A 108 -4.34 -19.79 0.57
C LEU A 108 -4.19 -18.30 0.28
N ILE A 109 -3.03 -17.86 -0.22
CA ILE A 109 -2.78 -16.45 -0.52
C ILE A 109 -3.55 -16.00 -1.76
N ALA A 110 -3.43 -16.72 -2.88
CA ALA A 110 -4.09 -16.32 -4.13
C ALA A 110 -5.62 -16.50 -4.06
N GLY A 111 -6.08 -17.62 -3.49
CA GLY A 111 -7.50 -17.90 -3.29
C GLY A 111 -8.11 -16.98 -2.23
N GLY A 112 -7.41 -16.76 -1.10
CA GLY A 112 -7.81 -15.79 -0.08
C GLY A 112 -7.92 -14.39 -0.65
N THR A 113 -6.93 -13.93 -1.42
CA THR A 113 -6.99 -12.63 -2.09
C THR A 113 -8.20 -12.54 -3.02
N LEU A 114 -8.47 -13.55 -3.85
CA LEU A 114 -9.64 -13.56 -4.73
C LEU A 114 -10.95 -13.44 -3.94
N VAL A 115 -11.10 -14.23 -2.88
CA VAL A 115 -12.28 -14.18 -1.99
C VAL A 115 -12.40 -12.81 -1.32
N GLY A 116 -11.28 -12.25 -0.85
CA GLY A 116 -11.22 -10.91 -0.25
C GLY A 116 -11.67 -9.82 -1.21
N LEU A 117 -11.18 -9.84 -2.46
CA LEU A 117 -11.58 -8.88 -3.49
C LEU A 117 -13.08 -8.95 -3.81
N VAL A 118 -13.63 -10.18 -3.89
CA VAL A 118 -15.08 -10.35 -4.08
C VAL A 118 -15.86 -9.87 -2.86
N ALA A 119 -15.39 -10.16 -1.65
CA ALA A 119 -16.04 -9.75 -0.41
C ALA A 119 -16.12 -8.22 -0.28
N VAL A 120 -15.01 -7.50 -0.50
CA VAL A 120 -15.01 -6.02 -0.41
C VAL A 120 -15.84 -5.38 -1.53
N ALA A 121 -15.85 -5.95 -2.75
CA ALA A 121 -16.76 -5.50 -3.80
C ALA A 121 -18.24 -5.68 -3.38
N LEU A 122 -18.56 -6.75 -2.67
CA LEU A 122 -19.90 -6.98 -2.12
C LEU A 122 -20.20 -6.19 -0.84
N GLY A 123 -19.25 -5.40 -0.32
CA GLY A 123 -19.41 -4.54 0.86
C GLY A 123 -18.94 -5.17 2.18
N GLY A 124 -18.37 -6.37 2.16
CA GLY A 124 -17.76 -7.00 3.33
C GLY A 124 -16.37 -6.43 3.59
N SER A 125 -16.30 -5.27 4.26
CA SER A 125 -15.06 -4.57 4.58
C SER A 125 -14.83 -4.42 6.08
N GLN A 126 -13.57 -4.58 6.52
CA GLN A 126 -13.17 -4.25 7.90
C GLN A 126 -13.04 -2.73 8.13
N GLY A 127 -13.08 -1.88 7.10
CA GLY A 127 -12.89 -0.43 7.23
C GLY A 127 -11.46 0.02 7.55
N LEU A 128 -10.50 -0.91 7.51
CA LEU A 128 -9.07 -0.66 7.72
C LEU A 128 -8.35 -0.51 6.38
N PRO A 129 -7.85 0.67 6.03
CA PRO A 129 -7.22 0.85 4.72
C PRO A 129 -6.03 -0.09 4.52
N THR A 130 -5.91 -0.65 3.31
CA THR A 130 -4.96 -1.73 2.92
C THR A 130 -5.24 -3.11 3.56
N PHE A 131 -6.08 -3.19 4.60
CA PHE A 131 -6.48 -4.41 5.29
C PHE A 131 -8.01 -4.57 5.29
N GLU A 132 -8.65 -4.22 4.17
CA GLU A 132 -10.11 -4.15 4.07
C GLU A 132 -10.79 -5.52 3.98
N PHE A 133 -10.06 -6.59 3.64
CA PHE A 133 -10.64 -7.93 3.52
C PHE A 133 -11.27 -8.39 4.83
N PRO A 134 -12.35 -9.19 4.83
CA PRO A 134 -12.91 -9.72 6.07
C PRO A 134 -11.89 -10.53 6.88
N PHE A 135 -11.98 -10.50 8.21
CA PHE A 135 -11.02 -11.16 9.11
C PHE A 135 -10.80 -12.66 8.83
N TYR A 136 -11.84 -13.39 8.42
CA TYR A 136 -11.70 -14.81 8.07
C TYR A 136 -10.83 -15.03 6.82
N VAL A 137 -10.79 -14.07 5.90
CA VAL A 137 -9.88 -14.07 4.74
C VAL A 137 -8.45 -13.80 5.20
N ASP A 138 -8.28 -12.85 6.12
CA ASP A 138 -6.98 -12.52 6.70
C ASP A 138 -6.33 -13.73 7.37
N ILE A 139 -7.08 -14.54 8.12
CA ILE A 139 -6.57 -15.77 8.74
C ILE A 139 -5.99 -16.70 7.66
N ALA A 140 -6.71 -16.91 6.55
CA ALA A 140 -6.23 -17.77 5.46
C ALA A 140 -4.93 -17.22 4.84
N ILE A 141 -4.87 -15.91 4.60
CA ILE A 141 -3.66 -15.26 4.07
C ILE A 141 -2.49 -15.38 5.06
N ILE A 142 -2.70 -15.10 6.36
CA ILE A 142 -1.68 -15.22 7.41
C ILE A 142 -1.10 -16.64 7.47
N VAL A 143 -1.95 -17.67 7.45
CA VAL A 143 -1.50 -19.08 7.44
C VAL A 143 -0.69 -19.38 6.18
N GLY A 144 -1.13 -18.88 5.03
CA GLY A 144 -0.40 -18.99 3.77
C GLY A 144 0.97 -18.31 3.84
N LEU A 145 1.04 -17.08 4.35
CA LEU A 145 2.27 -16.30 4.53
C LEU A 145 3.23 -16.97 5.51
N ALA A 146 2.73 -17.53 6.63
CA ALA A 146 3.55 -18.30 7.56
C ALA A 146 4.19 -19.52 6.88
N GLY A 147 3.44 -20.21 6.02
CA GLY A 147 3.97 -21.30 5.20
C GLY A 147 5.05 -20.83 4.22
N VAL A 148 4.86 -19.70 3.54
CA VAL A 148 5.87 -19.08 2.64
C VAL A 148 7.13 -18.74 3.41
N THR A 149 7.00 -18.06 4.55
CA THR A 149 8.12 -17.66 5.40
C THR A 149 8.93 -18.86 5.84
N ARG A 150 8.26 -19.96 6.21
CA ARG A 150 8.93 -21.24 6.54
C ARG A 150 9.67 -21.81 5.34
N VAL A 151 9.02 -21.94 4.18
CA VAL A 151 9.61 -22.49 2.94
C VAL A 151 10.85 -21.71 2.52
N VAL A 152 10.74 -20.38 2.46
CA VAL A 152 11.83 -19.47 2.07
C VAL A 152 12.98 -19.55 3.07
N THR A 153 12.69 -19.46 4.37
CA THR A 153 13.72 -19.51 5.41
C THR A 153 14.45 -20.85 5.41
N ARG A 154 13.73 -21.99 5.34
CA ARG A 154 14.36 -23.32 5.30
C ARG A 154 15.21 -23.53 4.05
N THR A 155 14.74 -23.07 2.89
CA THR A 155 15.51 -23.14 1.64
C THR A 155 16.79 -22.31 1.73
N ALA A 156 16.70 -21.08 2.27
CA ALA A 156 17.88 -20.25 2.47
C ALA A 156 18.87 -20.87 3.48
N LEU A 157 18.39 -21.42 4.59
CA LEU A 157 19.23 -22.10 5.58
C LEU A 157 19.94 -23.33 5.02
N ALA A 158 19.30 -24.06 4.10
CA ALA A 158 19.85 -25.25 3.46
C ALA A 158 20.92 -24.95 2.39
N HIS A 159 21.26 -23.68 2.14
CA HIS A 159 22.21 -23.25 1.09
C HIS A 159 23.47 -24.10 0.99
N ARG A 160 23.86 -24.43 -0.25
CA ARG A 160 25.08 -25.16 -0.59
C ARG A 160 26.19 -24.25 -1.12
N GLU A 161 25.82 -23.08 -1.65
CA GLU A 161 26.78 -22.06 -2.07
C GLU A 161 27.50 -21.49 -0.83
N PRO A 162 28.84 -21.36 -0.84
CA PRO A 162 29.60 -20.91 0.33
C PRO A 162 29.33 -19.46 0.71
N HIS A 163 28.83 -18.65 -0.23
CA HIS A 163 28.50 -17.25 -0.02
C HIS A 163 27.04 -16.99 -0.37
N VAL A 164 26.34 -16.34 0.55
CA VAL A 164 24.94 -15.96 0.35
C VAL A 164 24.88 -14.62 -0.38
N TYR A 165 24.28 -14.63 -1.57
CA TYR A 165 24.10 -13.43 -2.37
C TYR A 165 23.12 -12.44 -1.71
N ILE A 166 23.32 -11.14 -1.90
CA ILE A 166 22.52 -10.09 -1.23
C ILE A 166 21.01 -10.21 -1.50
N SER A 167 20.61 -10.70 -2.68
CA SER A 167 19.19 -10.98 -2.98
C SER A 167 18.54 -11.94 -1.99
N VAL A 168 19.27 -12.94 -1.49
CA VAL A 168 18.75 -13.89 -0.51
C VAL A 168 18.43 -13.19 0.82
N TRP A 169 19.23 -12.19 1.21
CA TRP A 169 18.97 -11.41 2.42
C TRP A 169 17.66 -10.64 2.30
N PHE A 170 17.49 -9.95 1.17
CA PHE A 170 16.25 -9.24 0.86
C PHE A 170 15.04 -10.19 0.84
N PHE A 171 15.14 -11.36 0.20
CA PHE A 171 14.03 -12.30 0.14
C PHE A 171 13.66 -12.88 1.51
N VAL A 172 14.63 -13.27 2.32
CA VAL A 172 14.39 -13.81 3.66
C VAL A 172 13.78 -12.73 4.57
N ALA A 173 14.35 -11.52 4.58
CA ALA A 173 13.82 -10.44 5.41
C ALA A 173 12.41 -10.01 4.97
N ALA A 174 12.17 -9.88 3.67
CA ALA A 174 10.89 -9.43 3.12
C ALA A 174 9.72 -10.34 3.52
N VAL A 175 9.87 -11.67 3.48
CA VAL A 175 8.77 -12.58 3.86
C VAL A 175 8.46 -12.53 5.36
N TRP A 176 9.48 -12.31 6.20
CA TRP A 176 9.28 -12.10 7.64
C TRP A 176 8.59 -10.76 7.91
N TRP A 177 9.01 -9.71 7.22
CA TRP A 177 8.39 -8.40 7.36
C TRP A 177 6.94 -8.38 6.85
N LEU A 178 6.65 -9.04 5.73
CA LEU A 178 5.28 -9.19 5.25
C LEU A 178 4.41 -9.94 6.26
N LEU A 179 4.87 -11.09 6.77
CA LEU A 179 4.11 -11.86 7.75
C LEU A 179 3.82 -11.04 9.00
N PHE A 180 4.84 -10.35 9.54
CA PHE A 180 4.66 -9.51 10.72
C PHE A 180 3.69 -8.37 10.46
N ALA A 181 3.88 -7.62 9.36
CA ALA A 181 3.03 -6.51 8.99
C ALA A 181 1.58 -6.95 8.82
N TYR A 182 1.35 -8.09 8.14
CA TYR A 182 0.00 -8.59 7.92
C TYR A 182 -0.65 -9.03 9.24
N VAL A 183 0.08 -9.73 10.11
CA VAL A 183 -0.43 -10.10 11.44
C VAL A 183 -0.84 -8.85 12.21
N VAL A 184 0.03 -7.84 12.31
CA VAL A 184 -0.25 -6.59 13.05
C VAL A 184 -1.44 -5.83 12.46
N GLY A 185 -1.53 -5.73 11.13
CA GLY A 185 -2.64 -5.05 10.45
C GLY A 185 -4.00 -5.72 10.65
N SER A 186 -4.01 -7.02 10.91
CA SER A 186 -5.21 -7.81 11.19
C SER A 186 -5.46 -8.06 12.69
N LEU A 187 -4.64 -7.49 13.59
CA LEU A 187 -4.89 -7.62 15.03
C LEU A 187 -6.07 -6.73 15.44
N SER A 188 -7.07 -7.34 16.07
CA SER A 188 -8.24 -6.63 16.55
C SER A 188 -8.11 -6.12 18.00
N MET A 189 -6.98 -6.39 18.66
CA MET A 189 -6.75 -6.03 20.07
C MET A 189 -6.61 -4.52 20.37
N PHE A 190 -6.47 -3.68 19.33
CA PHE A 190 -6.28 -2.24 19.47
C PHE A 190 -7.59 -1.49 19.17
N ARG A 191 -7.73 -0.27 19.69
CA ARG A 191 -8.89 0.62 19.43
C ARG A 191 -8.44 2.05 19.17
N GLY A 192 -9.34 2.86 18.63
CA GLY A 192 -9.10 4.28 18.42
C GLY A 192 -7.82 4.56 17.63
N VAL A 193 -7.06 5.54 18.10
CA VAL A 193 -5.77 5.93 17.49
C VAL A 193 -4.75 4.79 17.50
N ASP A 194 -4.78 3.89 18.49
CA ASP A 194 -3.81 2.79 18.56
C ASP A 194 -4.00 1.76 17.46
N LEU A 195 -5.27 1.49 17.13
CA LEU A 195 -5.58 0.63 16.00
C LEU A 195 -5.15 1.27 14.68
N GLU A 196 -5.42 2.56 14.51
CA GLU A 196 -4.95 3.26 13.32
C GLU A 196 -3.42 3.26 13.25
N LEU A 197 -2.73 3.42 14.38
CA LEU A 197 -1.28 3.40 14.44
C LEU A 197 -0.70 2.02 14.07
N ALA A 198 -1.34 0.95 14.54
CA ALA A 198 -1.04 -0.42 14.12
C ALA A 198 -1.30 -0.62 12.61
N ASN A 199 -2.42 -0.12 12.09
CA ASN A 199 -2.76 -0.20 10.66
C ASN A 199 -1.74 0.54 9.79
N ARG A 200 -1.35 1.77 10.14
CA ARG A 200 -0.36 2.57 9.39
C ARG A 200 1.05 2.00 9.49
N PHE A 201 1.40 1.40 10.63
CA PHE A 201 2.62 0.62 10.76
C PHE A 201 2.63 -0.59 9.82
N ALA A 202 1.53 -1.35 9.80
CA ALA A 202 1.37 -2.52 8.95
C ALA A 202 1.38 -2.16 7.46
N GLU A 203 0.67 -1.11 7.05
CA GLU A 203 0.66 -0.61 5.68
C GLU A 203 2.06 -0.22 5.20
N ALA A 204 2.82 0.51 6.04
CA ALA A 204 4.21 0.84 5.76
C ALA A 204 5.08 -0.42 5.65
N GLY A 205 4.84 -1.43 6.49
CA GLY A 205 5.48 -2.74 6.38
C GLY A 205 5.22 -3.43 5.04
N VAL A 206 3.98 -3.44 4.56
CA VAL A 206 3.61 -4.04 3.26
C VAL A 206 4.24 -3.27 2.09
N LEU A 207 4.14 -1.94 2.09
CA LEU A 207 4.65 -1.13 0.98
C LEU A 207 6.18 -1.08 0.96
N PHE A 208 6.79 -0.83 2.10
CA PHE A 208 8.21 -0.47 2.16
C PHE A 208 9.14 -1.56 2.65
N LEU A 209 8.62 -2.56 3.37
CA LEU A 209 9.41 -3.69 3.85
C LEU A 209 9.07 -5.01 3.14
N TRP A 210 7.93 -5.09 2.45
CA TRP A 210 7.66 -6.21 1.55
C TRP A 210 7.97 -5.86 0.09
N VAL A 211 7.18 -4.98 -0.53
CA VAL A 211 7.26 -4.72 -1.99
C VAL A 211 8.65 -4.23 -2.39
N ILE A 212 9.18 -3.23 -1.69
CA ILE A 212 10.50 -2.67 -2.00
C ILE A 212 11.63 -3.69 -1.80
N PRO A 213 11.85 -4.29 -0.61
CA PRO A 213 12.88 -5.31 -0.41
C PRO A 213 12.78 -6.52 -1.33
N ALA A 214 11.60 -7.12 -1.52
CA ALA A 214 11.45 -8.26 -2.41
C ALA A 214 11.78 -7.87 -3.86
N GLY A 215 11.33 -6.70 -4.31
CA GLY A 215 11.68 -6.15 -5.61
C GLY A 215 13.18 -5.82 -5.76
N LEU A 216 13.82 -5.28 -4.72
CA LEU A 216 15.26 -5.07 -4.67
C LEU A 216 16.01 -6.39 -4.81
N GLY A 217 15.60 -7.44 -4.09
CA GLY A 217 16.16 -8.78 -4.25
C GLY A 217 16.10 -9.28 -5.70
N VAL A 218 14.99 -8.99 -6.40
CA VAL A 218 14.83 -9.28 -7.83
C VAL A 218 15.82 -8.49 -8.69
N VAL A 219 15.95 -7.17 -8.52
CA VAL A 219 16.86 -6.38 -9.37
C VAL A 219 18.34 -6.55 -9.06
N TYR A 220 18.70 -6.84 -7.81
CA TYR A 220 20.05 -7.23 -7.44
C TYR A 220 20.49 -8.51 -8.15
N TYR A 221 19.55 -9.41 -8.47
CA TYR A 221 19.84 -10.57 -9.30
C TYR A 221 19.81 -10.22 -10.80
N LEU A 222 18.73 -9.56 -11.24
CA LEU A 222 18.42 -9.37 -12.65
C LEU A 222 19.43 -8.48 -13.35
N ILE A 223 19.81 -7.35 -12.76
CA ILE A 223 20.67 -6.36 -13.42
C ILE A 223 22.04 -6.97 -13.76
N PRO A 224 22.81 -7.50 -12.78
CA PRO A 224 24.10 -8.13 -13.06
C PRO A 224 24.00 -9.25 -14.10
N LYS A 225 22.95 -10.08 -14.02
CA LYS A 225 22.74 -11.22 -14.91
C LYS A 225 22.38 -10.79 -16.33
N ALA A 226 21.53 -9.77 -16.49
CA ALA A 226 21.06 -9.30 -17.79
C ALA A 226 22.08 -8.43 -18.52
N THR A 227 23.01 -7.79 -17.80
CA THR A 227 24.11 -7.01 -18.38
C THR A 227 25.44 -7.74 -18.43
N ASP A 228 25.50 -8.98 -17.92
CA ASP A 228 26.73 -9.77 -17.77
C ASP A 228 27.86 -8.97 -17.10
N SER A 229 27.49 -8.23 -16.04
CA SER A 229 28.39 -7.33 -15.33
C SER A 229 28.50 -7.75 -13.86
N PRO A 230 29.70 -7.77 -13.27
CA PRO A 230 29.84 -8.05 -11.85
C PRO A 230 29.19 -6.93 -11.03
N LEU A 231 28.58 -7.29 -9.90
CA LEU A 231 28.01 -6.30 -8.98
C LEU A 231 29.10 -5.33 -8.51
N TYR A 232 28.82 -4.03 -8.60
CA TYR A 232 29.78 -2.97 -8.30
C TYR A 232 30.39 -3.07 -6.89
N SER A 233 29.56 -3.19 -5.84
CA SER A 233 30.05 -3.29 -4.47
C SER A 233 29.18 -4.15 -3.57
N ALA A 234 29.75 -5.24 -3.05
CA ALA A 234 29.11 -6.08 -2.04
C ALA A 234 28.88 -5.31 -0.73
N ARG A 235 29.86 -4.52 -0.28
CA ARG A 235 29.75 -3.70 0.94
C ARG A 235 28.63 -2.68 0.83
N LEU A 236 28.49 -2.04 -0.34
CA LEU A 236 27.40 -1.07 -0.56
C LEU A 236 26.03 -1.76 -0.58
N GLY A 237 25.96 -3.01 -1.05
CA GLY A 237 24.76 -3.84 -0.94
C GLY A 237 24.37 -4.13 0.51
N VAL A 238 25.35 -4.45 1.37
CA VAL A 238 25.15 -4.65 2.81
C VAL A 238 24.67 -3.37 3.50
N VAL A 239 25.29 -2.22 3.22
CA VAL A 239 24.85 -0.92 3.74
C VAL A 239 23.42 -0.62 3.27
N GLY A 240 23.14 -0.80 1.97
CA GLY A 240 21.81 -0.62 1.42
C GLY A 240 20.76 -1.47 2.14
N PHE A 241 21.03 -2.76 2.32
CA PHE A 241 20.13 -3.68 3.02
C PHE A 241 19.84 -3.25 4.47
N TRP A 242 20.88 -3.03 5.29
CA TRP A 242 20.68 -2.69 6.71
C TRP A 242 20.06 -1.32 6.89
N SER A 243 20.39 -0.37 6.02
CA SER A 243 19.74 0.93 6.04
C SER A 243 18.27 0.84 5.62
N VAL A 244 17.89 -0.03 4.66
CA VAL A 244 16.46 -0.27 4.35
C VAL A 244 15.75 -0.82 5.59
N ALA A 245 16.30 -1.89 6.17
CA ALA A 245 15.75 -2.55 7.34
C ALA A 245 15.51 -1.59 8.50
N GLY A 246 16.50 -0.77 8.83
CA GLY A 246 16.46 0.11 10.00
C GLY A 246 15.69 1.41 9.83
N THR A 247 15.39 1.84 8.60
CA THR A 247 14.79 3.18 8.35
C THR A 247 13.36 3.14 7.87
N PHE A 248 13.01 2.25 6.92
CA PHE A 248 11.68 2.26 6.30
C PHE A 248 10.56 1.83 7.26
N VAL A 249 10.89 1.09 8.32
CA VAL A 249 9.91 0.63 9.33
C VAL A 249 9.20 1.77 10.07
N TRP A 250 9.83 2.95 10.16
CA TRP A 250 9.32 4.09 10.91
C TRP A 250 8.51 5.07 10.08
N VAL A 251 8.49 4.88 8.75
CA VAL A 251 7.90 5.86 7.83
C VAL A 251 6.39 5.93 7.96
N GLY A 252 5.70 4.89 8.43
CA GLY A 252 4.23 4.89 8.57
C GLY A 252 3.66 6.01 9.45
N ALA A 253 4.47 6.54 10.36
CA ALA A 253 4.11 7.61 11.28
C ALA A 253 3.73 8.94 10.61
N HIS A 254 4.12 9.18 9.35
CA HIS A 254 3.75 10.42 8.63
C HIS A 254 2.25 10.68 8.56
N ASN A 255 1.42 9.63 8.62
CA ASN A 255 -0.03 9.73 8.55
C ASN A 255 -0.66 10.52 9.71
N PHE A 256 0.08 10.68 10.81
CA PHE A 256 -0.38 11.40 11.99
C PHE A 256 0.23 12.79 12.14
N THR A 257 0.86 13.33 11.09
CA THR A 257 1.41 14.69 11.15
C THR A 257 0.29 15.70 11.38
N PHE A 258 0.36 16.45 12.47
CA PHE A 258 -0.66 17.34 13.05
C PHE A 258 -1.96 16.63 13.49
N GLY A 259 -1.96 15.31 13.58
CA GLY A 259 -3.12 14.48 13.92
C GLY A 259 -3.22 14.15 15.41
N PRO A 260 -4.06 13.18 15.77
CA PRO A 260 -4.36 12.83 17.17
C PRO A 260 -3.27 11.95 17.83
N ALA A 261 -2.19 11.61 17.11
CA ALA A 261 -1.04 10.91 17.71
C ALA A 261 -0.08 11.91 18.39
N GLY A 262 0.86 11.39 19.18
CA GLY A 262 1.80 12.25 19.90
C GLY A 262 2.87 12.88 19.01
N ASP A 263 3.24 14.14 19.29
CA ASP A 263 4.28 14.92 18.57
C ASP A 263 5.66 14.22 18.48
N TRP A 264 5.97 13.37 19.46
CA TRP A 264 7.22 12.60 19.47
C TRP A 264 7.27 11.62 18.28
N LEU A 265 6.13 11.08 17.86
CA LEU A 265 6.02 10.16 16.73
C LEU A 265 6.30 10.89 15.41
N GLU A 266 5.86 12.14 15.28
CA GLU A 266 6.21 12.99 14.14
C GLU A 266 7.72 13.26 14.07
N THR A 267 8.34 13.49 15.23
CA THR A 267 9.78 13.75 15.29
C THR A 267 10.58 12.52 14.84
N ILE A 268 10.19 11.32 15.30
CA ILE A 268 10.75 10.05 14.83
C ILE A 268 10.59 9.93 13.31
N ASN A 269 9.39 10.20 12.79
CA ASN A 269 9.12 10.13 11.37
C ASN A 269 10.03 11.05 10.54
N VAL A 270 10.21 12.31 10.95
CA VAL A 270 11.11 13.26 10.27
C VAL A 270 12.55 12.73 10.23
N VAL A 271 13.06 12.23 11.36
CA VAL A 271 14.43 11.70 11.44
C VAL A 271 14.63 10.52 10.51
N PHE A 272 13.72 9.55 10.53
CA PHE A 272 13.84 8.35 9.70
C PHE A 272 13.54 8.62 8.22
N ALA A 273 12.67 9.58 7.89
CA ALA A 273 12.46 10.02 6.52
C ALA A 273 13.75 10.61 5.89
N ILE A 274 14.54 11.37 6.65
CA ILE A 274 15.87 11.83 6.19
C ILE A 274 16.80 10.62 6.02
N ALA A 275 16.80 9.70 6.99
CA ALA A 275 17.67 8.52 6.96
C ALA A 275 17.36 7.58 5.79
N VAL A 276 16.13 7.54 5.27
CA VAL A 276 15.72 6.77 4.08
C VAL A 276 16.48 7.18 2.81
N LEU A 277 17.08 8.38 2.76
CA LEU A 277 17.95 8.75 1.64
C LEU A 277 19.20 7.87 1.54
N VAL A 278 19.74 7.39 2.68
CA VAL A 278 20.92 6.53 2.71
C VAL A 278 20.71 5.21 1.95
N PRO A 279 19.69 4.38 2.25
CA PRO A 279 19.45 3.15 1.50
C PRO A 279 19.11 3.40 0.03
N ILE A 280 18.36 4.46 -0.29
CA ILE A 280 18.03 4.82 -1.67
C ILE A 280 19.32 5.11 -2.45
N MET A 281 20.16 6.01 -1.94
CA MET A 281 21.41 6.40 -2.61
C MET A 281 22.40 5.23 -2.70
N ALA A 282 22.53 4.42 -1.65
CA ALA A 282 23.39 3.23 -1.65
C ALA A 282 22.96 2.22 -2.73
N THR A 283 21.65 1.96 -2.82
CA THR A 283 21.08 1.02 -3.79
C THR A 283 21.23 1.53 -5.23
N LEU A 284 20.87 2.80 -5.46
CA LEU A 284 21.00 3.43 -6.77
C LEU A 284 22.45 3.45 -7.23
N ALA A 285 23.39 3.89 -6.39
CA ALA A 285 24.80 3.90 -6.74
C ALA A 285 25.30 2.48 -7.06
N ASN A 286 24.94 1.48 -6.26
CA ASN A 286 25.39 0.11 -6.49
C ASN A 286 24.89 -0.45 -7.84
N LEU A 287 23.59 -0.30 -8.12
CA LEU A 287 22.97 -0.89 -9.31
C LEU A 287 23.27 -0.08 -10.58
N LEU A 288 23.26 1.26 -10.53
CA LEU A 288 23.56 2.09 -11.69
C LEU A 288 25.02 1.98 -12.14
N LEU A 289 25.96 1.81 -11.21
CA LEU A 289 27.37 1.59 -11.53
C LEU A 289 27.66 0.14 -11.99
N THR A 290 26.75 -0.80 -11.73
CA THR A 290 26.85 -2.18 -12.23
C THR A 290 26.44 -2.30 -13.70
N ILE A 291 25.57 -1.43 -14.20
CA ILE A 291 24.93 -1.58 -15.51
C ILE A 291 25.90 -1.30 -16.66
N ASP A 292 25.98 -2.21 -17.63
CA ASP A 292 26.44 -1.88 -18.99
C ASP A 292 25.34 -1.08 -19.73
N TRP A 293 25.61 0.20 -19.95
CA TRP A 293 24.71 1.13 -20.63
C TRP A 293 24.45 0.79 -22.10
N ASN A 294 25.33 0.06 -22.77
CA ASN A 294 25.09 -0.41 -24.14
C ASN A 294 24.00 -1.47 -24.15
N VAL A 295 24.01 -2.38 -23.17
CA VAL A 295 22.96 -3.39 -22.99
C VAL A 295 21.67 -2.73 -22.51
N ALA A 296 21.74 -1.83 -21.53
CA ALA A 296 20.57 -1.13 -21.00
C ALA A 296 19.79 -0.36 -22.07
N ARG A 297 20.49 0.24 -23.03
CA ARG A 297 19.85 0.94 -24.16
C ARG A 297 19.14 0.01 -25.13
N ARG A 298 19.26 -1.31 -25.06
CA ARG A 298 18.65 -2.24 -26.03
C ARG A 298 17.73 -3.26 -25.37
N SER A 299 18.02 -3.64 -24.13
CA SER A 299 17.32 -4.70 -23.39
C SER A 299 16.06 -4.17 -22.68
N PRO A 300 14.85 -4.59 -23.08
CA PRO A 300 13.62 -4.19 -22.40
C PRO A 300 13.58 -4.55 -20.90
N PRO A 301 14.03 -5.74 -20.44
CA PRO A 301 14.13 -6.06 -19.02
C PRO A 301 14.95 -5.03 -18.23
N VAL A 302 16.13 -4.64 -18.74
CA VAL A 302 17.01 -3.69 -18.05
C VAL A 302 16.39 -2.29 -18.01
N ARG A 303 15.67 -1.88 -19.07
CA ARG A 303 14.95 -0.61 -19.09
C ARG A 303 13.80 -0.56 -18.09
N LEU A 304 13.05 -1.66 -17.93
CA LEU A 304 12.02 -1.77 -16.90
C LEU A 304 12.65 -1.73 -15.50
N ALA A 305 13.78 -2.42 -15.30
CA ALA A 305 14.52 -2.37 -14.04
C ALA A 305 14.98 -0.95 -13.68
N LEU A 306 15.53 -0.22 -14.67
CA LEU A 306 15.92 1.19 -14.53
C LEU A 306 14.73 2.11 -14.24
N ALA A 307 13.59 1.90 -14.89
CA ALA A 307 12.38 2.67 -14.60
C ALA A 307 11.90 2.44 -13.16
N GLY A 308 11.98 1.19 -12.67
CA GLY A 308 11.70 0.87 -11.27
C GLY A 308 12.68 1.53 -10.30
N LEU A 309 13.98 1.61 -10.65
CA LEU A 309 14.98 2.35 -9.87
C LEU A 309 14.69 3.86 -9.85
N ALA A 310 14.22 4.43 -10.97
CA ALA A 310 13.82 5.82 -11.03
C ALA A 310 12.61 6.09 -10.12
N THR A 311 11.57 5.23 -10.13
CA THR A 311 10.45 5.36 -9.19
C THR A 311 10.86 5.15 -7.74
N PHE A 312 11.83 4.26 -7.48
CA PHE A 312 12.39 4.10 -6.13
C PHE A 312 13.15 5.36 -5.66
N ALA A 313 13.81 6.08 -6.57
CA ALA A 313 14.40 7.39 -6.24
C ALA A 313 13.30 8.42 -5.91
N LEU A 314 12.21 8.45 -6.67
CA LEU A 314 11.06 9.33 -6.42
C LEU A 314 10.36 9.02 -5.09
N LEU A 315 10.44 7.78 -4.60
CA LEU A 315 9.92 7.41 -3.28
C LEU A 315 10.60 8.21 -2.16
N GLY A 316 11.88 8.57 -2.31
CA GLY A 316 12.56 9.45 -1.34
C GLY A 316 11.92 10.85 -1.29
N VAL A 317 11.59 11.42 -2.44
CA VAL A 317 10.89 12.72 -2.54
C VAL A 317 9.49 12.62 -1.93
N GLN A 318 8.77 11.54 -2.24
CA GLN A 318 7.45 11.26 -1.69
C GLN A 318 7.46 11.22 -0.16
N ILE A 319 8.39 10.44 0.42
CA ILE A 319 8.51 10.26 1.87
C ILE A 319 8.89 11.59 2.55
N LEU A 320 9.86 12.33 2.00
CA LEU A 320 10.24 13.63 2.58
C LEU A 320 9.11 14.66 2.51
N GLY A 321 8.36 14.69 1.41
CA GLY A 321 7.21 15.58 1.25
C GLY A 321 6.11 15.33 2.29
N LEU A 322 5.85 14.07 2.62
CA LEU A 322 4.87 13.68 3.63
C LEU A 322 5.40 13.82 5.08
N ALA A 323 6.70 13.66 5.29
CA ALA A 323 7.27 13.61 6.63
C ALA A 323 7.59 14.98 7.23
N PHE A 324 8.09 15.93 6.44
CA PHE A 324 8.44 17.26 6.96
C PHE A 324 7.18 18.05 7.28
N ARG A 325 7.02 18.48 8.54
CA ARG A 325 5.87 19.28 9.02
C ARG A 325 5.47 20.40 8.05
N ALA A 326 6.45 21.17 7.56
CA ALA A 326 6.21 22.29 6.65
C ALA A 326 5.69 21.88 5.26
N SER A 327 6.07 20.70 4.77
CA SER A 327 5.60 20.16 3.49
C SER A 327 4.27 19.42 3.67
N SER A 328 4.19 18.60 4.72
CA SER A 328 3.02 17.83 5.12
C SER A 328 1.80 18.70 5.37
N SER A 329 1.98 19.91 5.93
CA SER A 329 0.90 20.86 6.12
C SER A 329 0.13 21.21 4.84
N ALA A 330 0.80 21.16 3.69
CA ALA A 330 0.20 21.34 2.38
C ALA A 330 -0.23 20.02 1.74
N VAL A 331 0.62 18.99 1.75
CA VAL A 331 0.40 17.81 0.88
C VAL A 331 -0.37 16.66 1.54
N GLN A 332 -0.38 16.57 2.86
CA GLN A 332 -1.05 15.48 3.58
C GLN A 332 -2.57 15.54 3.35
N PHE A 333 -3.16 14.37 3.10
CA PHE A 333 -4.57 14.16 2.70
C PHE A 333 -4.95 14.61 1.29
N THR A 334 -4.00 15.08 0.49
CA THR A 334 -4.23 15.42 -0.92
C THR A 334 -3.86 14.23 -1.82
N THR A 335 -4.07 14.35 -3.13
CA THR A 335 -3.61 13.34 -4.12
C THR A 335 -2.10 13.08 -4.08
N TRP A 336 -1.31 13.95 -3.44
CA TRP A 336 0.09 13.65 -3.14
C TRP A 336 0.23 12.38 -2.29
N THR A 337 -0.60 12.20 -1.25
CA THR A 337 -0.57 11.00 -0.39
C THR A 337 -0.85 9.73 -1.20
N GLU A 338 -1.79 9.80 -2.15
CA GLU A 338 -2.11 8.69 -3.06
C GLU A 338 -0.91 8.24 -3.92
N ALA A 339 -0.03 9.17 -4.30
CA ALA A 339 1.15 8.87 -5.09
C ALA A 339 2.10 7.88 -4.41
N THR A 340 2.07 7.74 -3.07
CA THR A 340 2.85 6.72 -2.35
C THR A 340 2.58 5.31 -2.85
N PHE A 341 1.30 4.96 -3.01
CA PHE A 341 0.89 3.65 -3.51
C PHE A 341 1.32 3.48 -4.97
N ILE A 342 1.12 4.50 -5.81
CA ILE A 342 1.49 4.46 -7.24
C ILE A 342 2.99 4.28 -7.42
N ILE A 343 3.81 5.08 -6.73
CA ILE A 343 5.28 5.01 -6.82
C ILE A 343 5.80 3.63 -6.39
N THR A 344 5.19 3.06 -5.36
CA THR A 344 5.65 1.79 -4.77
C THR A 344 5.12 0.57 -5.54
N ALA A 345 3.80 0.45 -5.66
CA ALA A 345 3.14 -0.74 -6.20
C ALA A 345 3.13 -0.75 -7.74
N VAL A 346 2.67 0.33 -8.37
CA VAL A 346 2.60 0.43 -9.85
C VAL A 346 3.98 0.76 -10.45
N GLY A 347 4.78 1.56 -9.73
CA GLY A 347 6.14 1.91 -10.06
C GLY A 347 7.12 0.79 -9.70
N ALA A 348 7.89 0.97 -8.62
CA ALA A 348 9.06 0.16 -8.33
C ALA A 348 8.76 -1.35 -8.33
N GLY A 349 7.76 -1.79 -7.54
CA GLY A 349 7.40 -3.20 -7.41
C GLY A 349 6.98 -3.85 -8.73
N SER A 350 5.99 -3.26 -9.42
CA SER A 350 5.51 -3.83 -10.68
C SER A 350 6.56 -3.77 -11.78
N LEU A 351 7.28 -2.66 -11.93
CA LEU A 351 8.31 -2.52 -12.96
C LEU A 351 9.46 -3.51 -12.74
N TRP A 352 9.85 -3.81 -11.50
CA TRP A 352 10.86 -4.81 -11.20
C TRP A 352 10.39 -6.25 -11.42
N LEU A 353 9.16 -6.58 -11.02
CA LEU A 353 8.59 -7.90 -11.33
C LEU A 353 8.40 -8.10 -12.84
N MET A 354 7.91 -7.07 -13.54
CA MET A 354 7.80 -7.07 -15.01
C MET A 354 9.17 -7.16 -15.68
N ALA A 355 10.21 -6.55 -15.12
CA ALA A 355 11.57 -6.66 -15.62
C ALA A 355 12.06 -8.11 -15.57
N LEU A 356 11.87 -8.80 -14.44
CA LEU A 356 12.20 -10.21 -14.31
C LEU A 356 11.41 -11.07 -15.28
N LEU A 357 10.09 -10.91 -15.33
CA LEU A 357 9.24 -11.69 -16.23
C LEU A 357 9.54 -11.41 -17.70
N SER A 358 9.89 -10.17 -18.04
CA SER A 358 10.36 -9.83 -19.38
C SER A 358 11.70 -10.48 -19.70
N HIS A 359 12.57 -10.70 -18.73
CA HIS A 359 13.83 -11.41 -18.95
C HIS A 359 13.57 -12.91 -19.19
N LEU A 360 12.61 -13.49 -18.47
CA LEU A 360 12.28 -14.91 -18.57
C LEU A 360 11.39 -15.27 -19.77
N ARG A 361 10.59 -14.32 -20.28
CA ARG A 361 9.54 -14.61 -21.28
C ARG A 361 9.42 -13.57 -22.40
N GLY A 362 10.00 -12.39 -22.25
CA GLY A 362 9.82 -11.28 -23.19
C GLY A 362 8.56 -10.45 -22.91
N GLY A 363 8.09 -9.68 -23.91
CA GLY A 363 6.92 -8.82 -23.79
C GLY A 363 7.16 -7.44 -23.14
N GLY A 364 8.34 -7.20 -22.53
CA GLY A 364 8.64 -5.95 -21.82
C GLY A 364 8.80 -4.71 -22.68
N ALA A 365 9.03 -4.82 -23.99
CA ALA A 365 9.25 -3.65 -24.85
C ALA A 365 8.00 -2.77 -24.98
N THR A 366 6.85 -3.37 -25.27
CA THR A 366 5.57 -2.64 -25.35
C THR A 366 5.13 -2.16 -23.98
N ALA A 367 5.27 -3.02 -22.96
CA ALA A 367 4.94 -2.66 -21.59
C ALA A 367 5.74 -1.44 -21.11
N PHE A 368 7.05 -1.39 -21.39
CA PHE A 368 7.88 -0.22 -21.10
C PHE A 368 7.36 1.06 -21.77
N ARG A 369 7.01 1.00 -23.07
CA ARG A 369 6.58 2.18 -23.84
C ARG A 369 5.25 2.77 -23.38
N LEU A 370 4.37 1.94 -22.80
CA LEU A 370 3.05 2.37 -22.34
C LEU A 370 3.06 2.70 -20.85
N THR A 371 3.54 1.75 -20.02
CA THR A 371 3.48 1.87 -18.57
C THR A 371 4.39 2.96 -18.04
N VAL A 372 5.63 3.11 -18.53
CA VAL A 372 6.59 4.07 -17.93
C VAL A 372 6.17 5.53 -18.13
N PRO A 373 5.82 5.99 -19.35
CA PRO A 373 5.28 7.34 -19.52
C PRO A 373 3.96 7.55 -18.78
N GLY A 374 3.09 6.54 -18.75
CA GLY A 374 1.83 6.59 -18.00
C GLY A 374 2.05 6.78 -16.50
N VAL A 375 2.95 6.00 -15.89
CA VAL A 375 3.31 6.12 -14.47
C VAL A 375 3.96 7.48 -14.18
N ALA A 376 4.86 7.96 -15.05
CA ALA A 376 5.48 9.28 -14.88
C ALA A 376 4.45 10.41 -14.94
N LEU A 377 3.52 10.36 -15.90
CA LEU A 377 2.43 11.32 -16.01
C LEU A 377 1.53 11.24 -14.77
N LEU A 378 1.16 10.03 -14.33
CA LEU A 378 0.30 9.83 -13.17
C LEU A 378 0.91 10.42 -11.90
N ILE A 379 2.19 10.13 -11.62
CA ILE A 379 2.90 10.70 -10.47
C ILE A 379 2.92 12.23 -10.54
N GLY A 380 3.28 12.79 -11.70
CA GLY A 380 3.32 14.24 -11.90
C GLY A 380 1.96 14.91 -11.67
N THR A 381 0.89 14.31 -12.18
CA THR A 381 -0.47 14.80 -12.00
C THR A 381 -0.92 14.73 -10.53
N LEU A 382 -0.64 13.62 -9.84
CA LEU A 382 -0.98 13.46 -8.41
C LEU A 382 -0.23 14.45 -7.52
N TRP A 383 1.06 14.68 -7.79
CA TRP A 383 1.87 15.65 -7.04
C TRP A 383 1.42 17.09 -7.26
N LEU A 384 1.24 17.49 -8.52
CA LEU A 384 0.83 18.86 -8.85
C LEU A 384 -0.61 19.15 -8.39
N GLY A 385 -1.53 18.20 -8.60
CA GLY A 385 -2.89 18.30 -8.08
C GLY A 385 -2.92 18.37 -6.54
N GLY A 386 -2.04 17.60 -5.88
CA GLY A 386 -1.95 17.59 -4.43
C GLY A 386 -1.43 18.92 -3.86
N LEU A 387 -0.38 19.49 -4.48
CA LEU A 387 0.12 20.81 -4.12
C LEU A 387 -0.94 21.89 -4.34
N LEU A 388 -1.64 21.86 -5.48
CA LEU A 388 -2.72 22.81 -5.76
C LEU A 388 -3.81 22.72 -4.69
N ALA A 389 -4.27 21.52 -4.35
CA ALA A 389 -5.27 21.32 -3.31
C ALA A 389 -4.80 21.88 -1.97
N GLY A 390 -3.60 21.51 -1.52
CA GLY A 390 -3.02 21.96 -0.27
C GLY A 390 -2.90 23.48 -0.15
N PHE A 391 -2.39 24.14 -1.20
CA PHE A 391 -2.24 25.59 -1.21
C PHE A 391 -3.59 26.31 -1.31
N THR A 392 -4.57 25.77 -2.05
CA THR A 392 -5.92 26.36 -2.12
C THR A 392 -6.63 26.24 -0.77
N TRP A 393 -6.53 25.11 -0.08
CA TRP A 393 -7.03 24.94 1.28
C TRP A 393 -6.35 25.91 2.26
N SER A 394 -5.03 26.12 2.11
CA SER A 394 -4.25 27.05 2.94
C SER A 394 -4.54 28.53 2.63
N ALA A 395 -4.99 28.84 1.42
CA ALA A 395 -5.29 30.20 0.98
C ALA A 395 -6.61 30.71 1.55
N GLY A 396 -7.62 29.83 1.71
CA GLY A 396 -8.91 30.16 2.35
C GLY A 396 -8.80 30.91 3.69
N PRO A 397 -7.93 30.50 4.63
CA PRO A 397 -7.62 31.22 5.87
C PRO A 397 -7.02 32.64 5.71
N ARG A 398 -6.49 32.99 4.52
CA ARG A 398 -5.77 34.26 4.26
C ARG A 398 -6.45 35.15 3.21
N SER A 399 -7.28 34.58 2.34
CA SER A 399 -8.20 35.34 1.49
C SER A 399 -9.32 35.86 2.38
N GLN A 400 -9.54 37.17 2.39
CA GLN A 400 -10.65 37.78 3.16
C GLN A 400 -12.05 37.35 2.67
N ASP A 401 -12.12 36.41 1.73
CA ASP A 401 -13.30 35.75 1.17
C ASP A 401 -13.89 34.66 2.09
N PHE A 402 -13.81 34.88 3.41
CA PHE A 402 -14.55 34.09 4.39
C PHE A 402 -16.02 34.50 4.35
N VAL A 403 -16.69 34.25 3.22
CA VAL A 403 -18.07 34.70 3.00
C VAL A 403 -18.92 33.51 2.54
N LYS A 404 -19.57 32.91 3.54
CA LYS A 404 -20.84 32.17 3.53
C LYS A 404 -20.86 30.65 3.41
N PHE A 405 -19.81 29.96 3.00
CA PHE A 405 -19.71 28.50 3.18
C PHE A 405 -18.28 28.11 3.57
N GLY A 406 -18.15 27.38 4.67
CA GLY A 406 -16.88 26.83 5.11
C GLY A 406 -16.27 25.87 4.08
N GLU A 407 -14.99 25.59 4.29
CA GLU A 407 -14.14 24.65 3.52
C GLU A 407 -13.60 25.19 2.19
N GLY A 408 -12.29 25.50 2.18
CA GLY A 408 -11.53 25.73 0.94
C GLY A 408 -11.56 24.53 -0.05
N PHE A 409 -12.11 23.40 0.39
CA PHE A 409 -12.40 22.22 -0.41
C PHE A 409 -13.25 22.54 -1.64
N VAL A 410 -14.34 23.30 -1.49
CA VAL A 410 -15.27 23.65 -2.59
C VAL A 410 -14.57 24.37 -3.74
N ASN A 411 -13.69 25.32 -3.40
CA ASN A 411 -12.92 26.08 -4.39
C ASN A 411 -11.86 25.24 -5.10
N THR A 412 -11.50 24.08 -4.53
CA THR A 412 -10.46 23.20 -5.03
C THR A 412 -10.99 22.18 -6.04
N THR A 413 -12.20 21.63 -5.83
CA THR A 413 -12.75 20.57 -6.68
C THR A 413 -12.83 20.98 -8.15
N GLY A 414 -13.30 22.20 -8.44
CA GLY A 414 -13.34 22.72 -9.81
C GLY A 414 -11.95 22.93 -10.44
N GLN A 415 -10.93 23.23 -9.63
CA GLN A 415 -9.55 23.41 -10.10
C GLN A 415 -8.86 22.06 -10.36
N LEU A 416 -9.26 21.01 -9.66
CA LEU A 416 -8.73 19.65 -9.82
C LEU A 416 -9.28 18.92 -11.05
N ALA A 417 -10.42 19.34 -11.61
CA ALA A 417 -11.03 18.69 -12.77
C ALA A 417 -10.05 18.47 -13.95
N GLY A 418 -9.15 19.44 -14.21
CA GLY A 418 -8.11 19.29 -15.23
C GLY A 418 -7.06 18.22 -14.88
N PHE A 419 -6.71 18.09 -13.60
CA PHE A 419 -5.83 17.03 -13.11
C PHE A 419 -6.52 15.67 -13.16
N ASP A 420 -7.80 15.58 -12.81
CA ASP A 420 -8.56 14.33 -12.89
C ASP A 420 -8.70 13.83 -14.34
N ALA A 421 -8.90 14.72 -15.30
CA ALA A 421 -8.84 14.38 -16.73
C ALA A 421 -7.46 13.84 -17.16
N LEU A 422 -6.37 14.44 -16.65
CA LEU A 422 -5.02 13.93 -16.91
C LEU A 422 -4.76 12.59 -16.23
N ARG A 423 -5.33 12.34 -15.03
CA ARG A 423 -5.24 11.05 -14.34
C ARG A 423 -5.88 9.95 -15.17
N TRP A 424 -7.02 10.22 -15.79
CA TRP A 424 -7.67 9.27 -16.69
C TRP A 424 -6.77 8.91 -17.89
N ILE A 425 -6.17 9.90 -18.55
CA ILE A 425 -5.23 9.67 -19.67
C ILE A 425 -4.00 8.87 -19.21
N ALA A 426 -3.45 9.21 -18.05
CA ALA A 426 -2.33 8.49 -17.47
C ALA A 426 -2.69 7.03 -17.19
N TRP A 427 -3.85 6.78 -16.58
CA TRP A 427 -4.35 5.44 -16.30
C TRP A 427 -4.67 4.64 -17.56
N LEU A 428 -5.15 5.26 -18.64
CA LEU A 428 -5.30 4.58 -19.93
C LEU A 428 -3.97 4.00 -20.42
N LEU A 429 -2.89 4.79 -20.36
CA LEU A 429 -1.55 4.34 -20.75
C LEU A 429 -1.02 3.24 -19.82
N VAL A 430 -1.16 3.44 -18.50
CA VAL A 430 -0.75 2.45 -17.49
C VAL A 430 -1.51 1.15 -17.69
N ALA A 431 -2.84 1.19 -17.70
CA ALA A 431 -3.69 0.02 -17.82
C ALA A 431 -3.45 -0.72 -19.14
N ALA A 432 -3.34 -0.01 -20.27
CA ALA A 432 -3.01 -0.63 -21.55
C ALA A 432 -1.66 -1.36 -21.50
N GLY A 433 -0.64 -0.76 -20.88
CA GLY A 433 0.68 -1.38 -20.72
C GLY A 433 0.68 -2.60 -19.79
N LEU A 434 0.00 -2.51 -18.64
CA LEU A 434 -0.11 -3.60 -17.66
C LEU A 434 -0.93 -4.78 -18.20
N ILE A 435 -2.08 -4.50 -18.84
CA ILE A 435 -2.94 -5.52 -19.45
C ILE A 435 -2.21 -6.19 -20.63
N TRP A 436 -1.52 -5.41 -21.47
CA TRP A 436 -0.69 -5.97 -22.52
C TRP A 436 0.36 -6.93 -21.96
N PHE A 437 1.06 -6.51 -20.91
CA PHE A 437 2.09 -7.32 -20.28
C PHE A 437 1.52 -8.60 -19.69
N ALA A 438 0.44 -8.51 -18.92
CA ALA A 438 -0.28 -9.66 -18.37
C ALA A 438 -0.70 -10.63 -19.47
N ALA A 439 -1.31 -10.14 -20.56
CA ALA A 439 -1.68 -10.97 -21.70
C ALA A 439 -0.48 -11.66 -22.33
N SER A 440 0.69 -11.00 -22.40
CA SER A 440 1.93 -11.63 -22.89
C SER A 440 2.40 -12.78 -21.99
N VAL A 441 2.23 -12.67 -20.67
CA VAL A 441 2.52 -13.74 -19.71
C VAL A 441 1.53 -14.91 -19.87
N LEU A 442 0.26 -14.61 -20.13
CA LEU A 442 -0.82 -15.61 -20.20
C LEU A 442 -0.89 -16.39 -21.52
N ARG A 443 -0.56 -15.79 -22.67
CA ARG A 443 -0.80 -16.34 -24.04
C ARG A 443 -0.07 -17.65 -24.44
N GLY A 444 0.53 -18.40 -23.52
CA GLY A 444 1.29 -19.62 -23.84
C GLY A 444 2.60 -19.30 -24.57
N GLY A 445 3.62 -20.16 -24.47
CA GLY A 445 4.96 -19.93 -25.04
C GLY A 445 6.09 -20.36 -24.10
N GLU A 446 7.29 -20.51 -24.64
CA GLU A 446 8.46 -21.00 -23.91
C GLU A 446 8.95 -19.98 -22.88
N TRP A 447 9.39 -20.49 -21.73
CA TRP A 447 10.08 -19.70 -20.72
C TRP A 447 11.57 -19.92 -20.92
N HIS A 448 12.33 -18.85 -21.12
CA HIS A 448 13.78 -18.86 -21.17
C HIS A 448 14.30 -18.95 -19.74
N LEU A 449 14.21 -20.14 -19.16
CA LEU A 449 14.79 -20.44 -17.86
C LEU A 449 16.31 -20.39 -18.03
N ALA A 450 16.96 -19.38 -17.46
CA ALA A 450 18.39 -19.16 -17.63
C ALA A 450 19.21 -20.38 -17.16
N GLU A 451 20.33 -20.63 -17.86
CA GLU A 451 21.39 -21.52 -17.35
C GLU A 451 21.88 -21.04 -15.98
N VAL A 452 22.01 -22.02 -15.09
CA VAL A 452 22.07 -21.95 -13.64
C VAL A 452 23.25 -21.13 -13.12
N GLY A 453 23.00 -20.29 -12.10
CA GLY A 453 24.04 -19.70 -11.25
C GLY A 453 23.76 -18.26 -10.81
N ALA A 454 24.09 -17.94 -9.54
CA ALA A 454 24.18 -16.58 -9.04
C ALA A 454 25.11 -15.73 -9.94
N PRO A 455 24.87 -14.41 -10.09
CA PRO A 455 25.78 -13.54 -10.84
C PRO A 455 27.21 -13.67 -10.33
N SER A 456 28.20 -13.53 -11.22
CA SER A 456 29.61 -13.55 -10.82
C SER A 456 29.86 -12.48 -9.76
N LEU A 457 30.29 -12.92 -8.59
CA LEU A 457 30.84 -12.02 -7.59
C LEU A 457 32.22 -11.60 -8.11
N GLY A 458 32.48 -10.30 -8.23
CA GLY A 458 33.84 -9.82 -8.49
C GLY A 458 34.83 -10.32 -7.43
N GLU A 459 36.14 -10.17 -7.68
CA GLU A 459 37.26 -10.66 -6.83
C GLU A 459 37.21 -10.26 -5.34
N VAL A 460 36.25 -9.42 -4.90
CA VAL A 460 36.21 -8.75 -3.60
C VAL A 460 35.30 -9.45 -2.55
N SER A 461 34.72 -10.62 -2.85
CA SER A 461 33.65 -11.20 -1.99
C SER A 461 34.09 -12.16 -0.87
N SER A 462 35.38 -12.32 -0.59
CA SER A 462 35.87 -13.26 0.42
C SER A 462 36.27 -12.64 1.77
N GLU A 463 35.59 -11.59 2.25
CA GLU A 463 35.85 -11.05 3.60
C GLU A 463 35.02 -11.76 4.69
N PRO A 464 35.64 -12.11 5.85
CA PRO A 464 34.94 -12.74 6.99
C PRO A 464 33.96 -11.76 7.66
N GLY A 465 32.75 -12.22 8.00
CA GLY A 465 31.78 -11.45 8.81
C GLY A 465 30.38 -11.27 8.20
N VAL A 466 30.09 -11.88 7.05
CA VAL A 466 28.79 -11.82 6.37
C VAL A 466 27.77 -12.71 7.09
N LEU A 467 26.66 -12.11 7.54
CA LEU A 467 25.60 -12.80 8.29
C LEU A 467 24.93 -13.92 7.47
N GLY A 468 24.69 -15.05 8.10
CA GLY A 468 23.94 -16.16 7.49
C GLY A 468 22.43 -15.87 7.43
N PRO A 469 21.65 -16.63 6.63
CA PRO A 469 20.22 -16.40 6.45
C PRO A 469 19.41 -16.46 7.75
N GLY A 470 19.82 -17.30 8.70
CA GLY A 470 19.17 -17.37 10.02
C GLY A 470 19.38 -16.10 10.86
N GLN A 471 20.55 -15.48 10.76
CA GLN A 471 20.82 -14.21 11.44
C GLN A 471 20.04 -13.06 10.78
N VAL A 472 19.90 -13.08 9.46
CA VAL A 472 19.06 -12.12 8.72
C VAL A 472 17.60 -12.24 9.15
N ALA A 473 17.05 -13.47 9.23
CA ALA A 473 15.70 -13.71 9.72
C ALA A 473 15.50 -13.20 11.16
N ALA A 474 16.43 -13.52 12.06
CA ALA A 474 16.37 -13.06 13.45
C ALA A 474 16.41 -11.52 13.56
N ALA A 475 17.28 -10.88 12.77
CA ALA A 475 17.37 -9.43 12.74
C ALA A 475 16.11 -8.77 12.15
N ALA A 476 15.51 -9.36 11.11
CA ALA A 476 14.26 -8.88 10.52
C ALA A 476 13.13 -8.85 11.56
N VAL A 477 12.99 -9.93 12.34
CA VAL A 477 12.03 -10.02 13.45
C VAL A 477 12.35 -9.02 14.55
N LEU A 478 13.62 -8.91 14.96
CA LEU A 478 14.04 -8.00 16.02
C LEU A 478 13.76 -6.54 15.66
N ILE A 479 14.14 -6.10 14.45
CA ILE A 479 13.95 -4.72 14.01
C ILE A 479 12.46 -4.38 13.96
N MET A 480 11.65 -5.26 13.37
CA MET A 480 10.22 -5.04 13.28
C MET A 480 9.56 -5.05 14.67
N GLY A 481 9.98 -5.95 15.55
CA GLY A 481 9.47 -6.04 16.92
C GLY A 481 9.84 -4.83 17.77
N VAL A 482 11.06 -4.30 17.65
CA VAL A 482 11.48 -3.06 18.34
C VAL A 482 10.69 -1.87 17.80
N ALA A 483 10.54 -1.77 16.48
CA ALA A 483 9.76 -0.69 15.88
C ALA A 483 8.30 -0.75 16.35
N PHE A 484 7.64 -1.91 16.25
CA PHE A 484 6.28 -2.11 16.74
C PHE A 484 6.14 -1.82 18.24
N LEU A 485 7.09 -2.30 19.05
CA LEU A 485 7.09 -2.06 20.50
C LEU A 485 7.09 -0.56 20.81
N THR A 486 7.92 0.21 20.12
CA THR A 486 8.14 1.63 20.41
C THR A 486 7.14 2.57 19.72
N THR A 487 6.63 2.22 18.54
CA THR A 487 5.66 3.06 17.82
C THR A 487 4.22 2.72 18.13
N VAL A 488 3.90 1.46 18.46
CA VAL A 488 2.50 1.03 18.64
C VAL A 488 2.26 0.57 20.07
N LEU A 489 3.02 -0.43 20.55
CA LEU A 489 2.66 -1.13 21.78
C LEU A 489 2.86 -0.29 23.05
N ILE A 490 4.01 0.39 23.21
CA ILE A 490 4.27 1.26 24.36
C ILE A 490 3.24 2.41 24.42
N PRO A 491 2.97 3.15 23.31
CA PRO A 491 1.93 4.17 23.30
C PRO A 491 0.54 3.64 23.65
N ALA A 492 0.19 2.44 23.17
CA ALA A 492 -1.09 1.81 23.49
C ALA A 492 -1.21 1.43 24.97
N LEU A 493 -0.12 0.93 25.57
CA LEU A 493 -0.10 0.57 27.00
C LEU A 493 -0.18 1.79 27.91
N ASP A 494 0.41 2.92 27.53
CA ASP A 494 0.34 4.20 28.27
C ASP A 494 -1.06 4.83 28.22
N ALA A 495 -1.92 4.38 27.30
CA ALA A 495 -3.28 4.88 27.13
C ALA A 495 -4.34 4.08 27.92
N SER A 496 -3.98 3.01 28.65
CA SER A 496 -4.93 2.08 29.28
C SER A 496 -5.76 2.68 30.44
N ASP A 497 -5.37 3.84 30.96
CA ASP A 497 -6.00 4.48 32.13
C ASP A 497 -6.93 5.65 31.77
N ARG A 498 -7.34 5.80 30.49
CA ARG A 498 -8.10 6.97 30.02
C ARG A 498 -9.61 6.74 29.99
N GLU A 499 -10.35 7.81 30.32
CA GLU A 499 -11.82 7.85 30.33
C GLU A 499 -12.39 7.53 28.92
N PRO A 500 -13.57 6.88 28.86
CA PRO A 500 -14.27 6.59 27.60
C PRO A 500 -14.49 7.83 26.72
N SER A 501 -14.33 7.66 25.41
CA SER A 501 -14.71 8.68 24.43
C SER A 501 -16.24 8.78 24.33
N LEU A 502 -16.79 10.00 24.14
CA LEU A 502 -18.23 10.25 24.04
C LEU A 502 -18.92 9.53 22.85
N LEU A 503 -18.15 9.04 21.87
CA LEU A 503 -18.62 8.31 20.69
C LEU A 503 -17.94 6.93 20.57
N ALA A 504 -18.30 5.99 21.45
CA ALA A 504 -17.90 4.59 21.32
C ALA A 504 -18.87 3.84 20.38
N ILE A 505 -18.60 3.88 19.06
CA ILE A 505 -19.36 3.11 18.04
C ILE A 505 -18.40 2.14 17.36
N SER A 506 -18.75 0.84 17.39
CA SER A 506 -17.97 -0.25 16.77
C SER A 506 -18.73 -0.84 15.59
N SER A 507 -18.02 -1.30 14.55
CA SER A 507 -18.66 -1.99 13.43
C SER A 507 -18.98 -3.44 13.77
N ARG A 508 -20.08 -3.93 13.19
CA ARG A 508 -20.64 -5.28 13.38
C ARG A 508 -19.64 -6.42 13.12
N ASP A 509 -18.61 -6.20 12.30
CA ASP A 509 -17.62 -7.20 11.90
C ASP A 509 -16.28 -7.12 12.67
N TYR A 510 -16.12 -6.16 13.60
CA TYR A 510 -14.88 -5.98 14.37
C TYR A 510 -14.99 -6.61 15.77
N ASP A 511 -14.08 -7.52 16.12
CA ASP A 511 -13.90 -8.14 17.45
C ASP A 511 -14.97 -9.08 18.04
N GLY A 512 -16.08 -9.37 17.37
CA GLY A 512 -17.10 -10.26 17.96
C GLY A 512 -17.68 -9.74 19.29
N PHE A 513 -17.64 -8.42 19.50
CA PHE A 513 -18.46 -7.74 20.51
C PHE A 513 -19.96 -7.89 20.17
N ALA A 514 -20.81 -7.71 21.17
CA ALA A 514 -22.25 -7.75 20.97
C ALA A 514 -22.69 -6.71 19.92
N GLU A 515 -23.49 -7.16 18.97
CA GLU A 515 -24.09 -6.43 17.85
C GLU A 515 -24.47 -4.98 18.23
N GLY A 516 -23.93 -3.99 17.51
CA GLY A 516 -24.37 -2.59 17.63
C GLY A 516 -24.21 -1.97 19.02
N SER A 517 -23.26 -2.43 19.84
CA SER A 517 -23.08 -1.88 21.18
C SER A 517 -22.58 -0.43 21.13
N ILE A 518 -23.50 0.50 21.38
CA ILE A 518 -23.21 1.89 21.69
C ILE A 518 -23.09 2.01 23.19
N GLU A 519 -22.04 2.66 23.69
CA GLU A 519 -21.91 2.89 25.12
C GLU A 519 -23.08 3.72 25.67
N PRO A 520 -23.56 3.46 26.89
CA PRO A 520 -24.75 4.14 27.43
C PRO A 520 -24.66 5.67 27.40
N GLN A 521 -23.47 6.23 27.58
CA GLN A 521 -23.21 7.68 27.52
C GLN A 521 -23.37 8.22 26.09
N ALA A 522 -22.85 7.51 25.09
CA ALA A 522 -23.05 7.85 23.68
C ALA A 522 -24.53 7.77 23.29
N ALA A 523 -25.26 6.75 23.76
CA ALA A 523 -26.68 6.59 23.48
C ALA A 523 -27.53 7.76 24.01
N SER A 524 -27.21 8.28 25.21
CA SER A 524 -27.91 9.46 25.75
C SER A 524 -27.69 10.72 24.92
N LEU A 525 -26.46 10.94 24.44
CA LEU A 525 -26.13 12.12 23.61
C LEU A 525 -26.83 12.06 22.25
N LEU A 526 -26.87 10.89 21.62
CA LEU A 526 -27.58 10.70 20.36
C LEU A 526 -29.08 10.98 20.52
N SER A 527 -29.67 10.58 21.64
CA SER A 527 -31.06 10.90 21.97
C SER A 527 -31.27 12.42 22.13
N ASP A 528 -30.32 13.14 22.74
CA ASP A 528 -30.39 14.61 22.87
C ASP A 528 -30.32 15.30 21.49
N LEU A 529 -29.61 14.69 20.53
CA LEU A 529 -29.55 15.10 19.13
C LEU A 529 -30.74 14.63 18.28
N SER A 530 -31.72 13.96 18.88
CA SER A 530 -32.86 13.36 18.16
C SER A 530 -32.44 12.32 17.10
N LEU A 531 -31.31 11.66 17.30
CA LEU A 531 -30.81 10.57 16.45
C LEU A 531 -31.14 9.21 17.08
N ASP A 532 -31.43 8.22 16.26
CA ASP A 532 -31.65 6.84 16.72
C ASP A 532 -30.29 6.12 16.83
N PRO A 533 -29.86 5.71 18.04
CA PRO A 533 -28.60 5.00 18.22
C PRO A 533 -28.48 3.75 17.33
N ALA A 534 -29.57 2.99 17.14
CA ALA A 534 -29.52 1.79 16.32
C ALA A 534 -29.25 2.14 14.84
N ARG A 535 -29.88 3.20 14.33
CA ARG A 535 -29.67 3.69 12.97
C ARG A 535 -28.29 4.30 12.78
N VAL A 536 -27.75 4.98 13.79
CA VAL A 536 -26.36 5.49 13.76
C VAL A 536 -25.35 4.35 13.66
N ALA A 537 -25.53 3.26 14.41
CA ALA A 537 -24.68 2.09 14.32
C ALA A 537 -24.77 1.42 12.93
N GLU A 538 -25.99 1.20 12.44
CA GLU A 538 -26.26 0.68 11.09
C GLU A 538 -25.63 1.56 10.00
N GLY A 539 -25.80 2.88 10.12
CA GLY A 539 -25.23 3.87 9.21
C GLY A 539 -23.71 3.84 9.17
N ARG A 540 -23.06 3.61 10.32
CA ARG A 540 -21.60 3.45 10.38
C ARG A 540 -21.15 2.17 9.67
N ASP A 541 -21.86 1.06 9.83
CA ASP A 541 -21.54 -0.18 9.12
C ASP A 541 -21.70 -0.01 7.61
N LEU A 542 -22.78 0.66 7.17
CA LEU A 542 -22.99 1.00 5.77
C LEU A 542 -21.91 1.95 5.23
N TYR A 543 -21.49 2.96 6.02
CA TYR A 543 -20.39 3.85 5.67
C TYR A 543 -19.07 3.08 5.42
N VAL A 544 -18.80 2.05 6.23
CA VAL A 544 -17.67 1.14 6.05
C VAL A 544 -17.86 0.26 4.81
N ALA A 545 -19.05 -0.33 4.64
CA ALA A 545 -19.37 -1.23 3.54
C ALA A 545 -19.30 -0.53 2.18
N GLU A 546 -19.68 0.75 2.12
CA GLU A 546 -19.56 1.59 0.93
C GLU A 546 -18.17 2.17 0.71
N GLY A 547 -17.24 1.96 1.66
CA GLY A 547 -15.87 2.43 1.54
C GLY A 547 -15.75 3.96 1.54
N CYS A 548 -16.65 4.67 2.22
CA CYS A 548 -16.65 6.14 2.26
C CYS A 548 -15.33 6.72 2.82
N ILE A 549 -14.62 5.96 3.67
CA ILE A 549 -13.29 6.29 4.20
C ILE A 549 -12.20 6.42 3.11
N ALA A 550 -12.43 5.90 1.90
CA ALA A 550 -11.51 6.09 0.77
C ALA A 550 -11.46 7.56 0.31
N CYS A 551 -12.54 8.31 0.53
CA CYS A 551 -12.69 9.70 0.07
C CYS A 551 -12.69 10.73 1.20
N HIS A 552 -13.11 10.33 2.40
CA HIS A 552 -13.33 11.21 3.52
C HIS A 552 -12.39 10.89 4.67
N THR A 553 -11.88 11.93 5.32
CA THR A 553 -11.22 11.83 6.62
C THR A 553 -12.22 12.10 7.74
N GLN A 554 -11.93 11.55 8.92
CA GLN A 554 -12.57 11.94 10.17
C GLN A 554 -11.46 12.37 11.15
N GLN A 555 -10.63 13.30 10.69
CA GLN A 555 -9.53 13.85 11.46
C GLN A 555 -9.27 15.31 11.09
N VAL A 556 -9.61 16.22 12.01
CA VAL A 556 -9.21 17.64 11.96
C VAL A 556 -7.83 17.80 12.60
N ARG A 557 -6.89 18.35 11.84
CA ARG A 557 -5.51 18.56 12.28
C ARG A 557 -5.30 19.94 12.89
N ALA A 558 -4.28 20.06 13.73
CA ALA A 558 -3.74 21.35 14.18
C ALA A 558 -2.95 22.06 13.06
N ASN A 559 -3.62 22.37 11.94
CA ASN A 559 -3.01 22.89 10.73
C ASN A 559 -3.88 23.98 10.08
N VAL A 560 -3.26 24.91 9.36
CA VAL A 560 -3.93 26.04 8.70
C VAL A 560 -4.97 25.59 7.66
N THR A 561 -4.75 24.45 7.00
CA THR A 561 -5.68 23.90 5.99
C THR A 561 -6.96 23.34 6.59
N ASP A 562 -6.99 23.12 7.90
CA ASP A 562 -8.09 22.48 8.61
C ASP A 562 -8.89 23.50 9.46
N VAL A 563 -8.54 24.78 9.39
CA VAL A 563 -9.24 25.87 10.11
C VAL A 563 -10.69 25.96 9.63
N GLY A 564 -11.62 25.95 10.60
CA GLY A 564 -13.06 26.05 10.33
C GLY A 564 -13.76 24.70 10.11
N LEU A 565 -13.03 23.58 10.18
CA LEU A 565 -13.60 22.23 10.11
C LEU A 565 -14.20 21.73 11.44
N GLY A 566 -13.84 22.37 12.55
CA GLY A 566 -14.25 22.02 13.92
C GLY A 566 -13.07 22.07 14.89
N ALA A 567 -13.22 21.42 16.05
CA ALA A 567 -12.14 21.27 17.01
C ALA A 567 -11.03 20.35 16.45
N VAL A 568 -9.81 20.46 16.96
CA VAL A 568 -8.74 19.53 16.56
C VAL A 568 -9.06 18.16 17.13
N THR A 569 -9.02 17.12 16.29
CA THR A 569 -9.24 15.74 16.71
C THR A 569 -8.10 15.32 17.64
N THR A 570 -8.48 14.93 18.84
CA THR A 570 -7.60 14.40 19.87
C THR A 570 -7.72 12.87 19.92
N ARG A 571 -6.79 12.26 20.64
CA ARG A 571 -6.84 10.81 20.88
C ARG A 571 -8.11 10.39 21.61
N ASP A 572 -8.57 11.22 22.54
CA ASP A 572 -9.72 10.96 23.41
C ASP A 572 -11.04 10.97 22.64
N ASP A 573 -11.10 11.61 21.47
CA ASP A 573 -12.32 11.66 20.65
C ASP A 573 -12.65 10.32 20.00
N VAL A 574 -11.64 9.45 19.80
CA VAL A 574 -11.79 8.18 19.07
C VAL A 574 -11.38 6.95 19.87
N THR A 575 -10.99 7.09 21.14
CA THR A 575 -10.41 6.02 21.99
C THR A 575 -11.16 4.68 21.92
N LEU A 576 -12.50 4.69 21.86
CA LEU A 576 -13.31 3.48 21.90
C LEU A 576 -13.93 3.09 20.55
N THR A 577 -13.63 3.84 19.48
CA THR A 577 -14.07 3.47 18.13
C THR A 577 -13.27 2.27 17.62
N ALA A 578 -13.93 1.39 16.87
CA ALA A 578 -13.32 0.18 16.33
C ALA A 578 -13.92 -0.19 14.95
N PRO A 579 -13.20 0.01 13.84
CA PRO A 579 -11.97 0.80 13.74
C PRO A 579 -12.20 2.32 13.88
N ALA A 580 -11.15 3.08 14.18
CA ALA A 580 -11.20 4.54 14.03
C ALA A 580 -11.17 4.89 12.54
N LEU A 581 -12.20 5.59 12.03
CA LEU A 581 -12.36 5.87 10.60
C LEU A 581 -11.63 7.17 10.19
N LEU A 582 -10.38 7.35 10.62
CA LEU A 582 -9.62 8.61 10.46
C LEU A 582 -9.34 8.97 8.99
N GLY A 583 -9.28 7.98 8.11
CA GLY A 583 -9.08 8.16 6.67
C GLY A 583 -7.66 8.63 6.30
N ARG A 584 -7.38 8.67 4.99
CA ARG A 584 -6.03 9.00 4.47
C ARG A 584 -6.01 9.98 3.30
N LEU A 585 -7.17 10.34 2.77
CA LEU A 585 -7.32 11.16 1.57
C LEU A 585 -8.62 11.97 1.66
N ARG A 586 -8.60 13.22 1.17
CA ARG A 586 -9.75 14.11 1.07
C ARG A 586 -10.07 14.37 -0.40
N LEU A 587 -10.77 13.40 -1.00
CA LEU A 587 -11.47 13.58 -2.28
C LEU A 587 -12.88 14.13 -2.06
N GLY A 588 -13.41 13.94 -0.86
CA GLY A 588 -14.54 14.65 -0.27
C GLY A 588 -14.10 15.47 0.95
N PRO A 589 -15.03 16.22 1.57
CA PRO A 589 -14.75 16.98 2.79
C PRO A 589 -14.43 16.08 4.00
N ASP A 590 -13.75 16.62 5.01
CA ASP A 590 -13.58 15.95 6.31
C ASP A 590 -14.92 15.90 7.06
N LEU A 591 -15.24 14.79 7.71
CA LEU A 591 -16.55 14.58 8.34
C LEU A 591 -16.57 14.63 9.87
N SER A 592 -15.44 14.89 10.55
CA SER A 592 -15.31 14.74 12.02
C SER A 592 -16.34 15.54 12.84
N HIS A 593 -16.75 16.70 12.34
CA HIS A 593 -17.74 17.59 12.98
C HIS A 593 -18.87 17.96 12.01
N ALA A 594 -19.24 17.04 11.12
CA ALA A 594 -20.26 17.28 10.10
C ALA A 594 -21.59 17.71 10.72
N GLY A 595 -22.02 17.10 11.83
CA GLY A 595 -23.27 17.42 12.51
C GLY A 595 -23.37 18.82 13.11
N GLN A 596 -22.25 19.54 13.22
CA GLN A 596 -22.23 20.93 13.73
C GLN A 596 -22.24 21.98 12.61
N ARG A 597 -22.22 21.57 11.34
CA ARG A 597 -22.13 22.50 10.20
C ARG A 597 -23.55 22.78 9.66
N PRO A 598 -23.91 24.04 9.33
CA PRO A 598 -25.28 24.46 8.94
C PRO A 598 -25.93 23.83 7.69
N GLN A 599 -25.31 22.81 7.09
CA GLN A 599 -25.85 22.03 5.97
C GLN A 599 -25.95 20.55 6.30
N THR A 600 -24.97 20.02 7.03
CA THR A 600 -24.84 18.60 7.41
C THR A 600 -25.38 18.31 8.81
N ASP A 601 -26.06 19.27 9.43
CA ASP A 601 -26.85 19.11 10.67
C ASP A 601 -28.27 18.58 10.41
N ASP A 602 -28.73 18.55 9.16
CA ASP A 602 -30.02 17.98 8.74
C ASP A 602 -29.86 16.60 8.08
N VAL A 603 -30.33 15.55 8.77
CA VAL A 603 -30.34 14.16 8.28
C VAL A 603 -31.03 14.06 6.91
N ALA A 604 -32.14 14.78 6.71
CA ALA A 604 -32.90 14.71 5.48
C ALA A 604 -32.14 15.35 4.30
N TRP A 605 -31.36 16.40 4.58
CA TRP A 605 -30.47 16.97 3.56
C TRP A 605 -29.34 15.99 3.22
N VAL A 606 -28.67 15.41 4.22
CA VAL A 606 -27.58 14.45 3.98
C VAL A 606 -28.06 13.23 3.18
N ALA A 607 -29.22 12.65 3.53
CA ALA A 607 -29.78 11.51 2.80
C ALA A 607 -30.10 11.86 1.33
N ARG A 608 -30.65 13.05 1.06
CA ARG A 608 -30.87 13.54 -0.32
C ARG A 608 -29.56 13.77 -1.05
N HIS A 609 -28.55 14.31 -0.37
CA HIS A 609 -27.23 14.55 -0.92
C HIS A 609 -26.53 13.23 -1.30
N LEU A 610 -26.66 12.19 -0.49
CA LEU A 610 -26.14 10.84 -0.79
C LEU A 610 -26.83 10.24 -2.03
N ALA A 611 -28.16 10.40 -2.14
CA ALA A 611 -28.93 9.91 -3.28
C ALA A 611 -28.57 10.64 -4.58
N ASP A 612 -28.46 11.97 -4.55
CA ASP A 612 -28.09 12.77 -5.73
C ASP A 612 -27.19 13.95 -5.33
N PRO A 613 -25.86 13.74 -5.26
CA PRO A 613 -24.93 14.80 -4.89
C PRO A 613 -24.94 15.99 -5.85
N ARG A 614 -25.36 15.74 -7.11
CA ARG A 614 -25.38 16.72 -8.20
C ARG A 614 -26.64 17.57 -8.21
N ALA A 615 -27.72 17.14 -7.55
CA ALA A 615 -28.90 17.98 -7.31
C ALA A 615 -28.56 19.23 -6.48
N ASP A 616 -27.72 19.06 -5.44
CA ASP A 616 -27.25 20.19 -4.62
C ASP A 616 -26.07 20.92 -5.26
N ARG A 617 -25.11 20.16 -5.79
CA ARG A 617 -23.84 20.69 -6.32
C ARG A 617 -23.50 20.03 -7.65
N ALA A 618 -23.87 20.67 -8.75
CA ALA A 618 -23.68 20.14 -10.11
C ALA A 618 -22.23 19.73 -10.46
N TRP A 619 -21.22 20.26 -9.76
CA TRP A 619 -19.79 19.94 -9.95
C TRP A 619 -19.27 18.84 -9.00
N SER A 620 -20.12 18.25 -8.17
CA SER A 620 -19.71 17.23 -7.19
C SER A 620 -19.11 16.00 -7.87
N SER A 621 -17.90 15.62 -7.44
CA SER A 621 -17.22 14.38 -7.82
C SER A 621 -17.65 13.17 -6.98
N MET A 622 -18.56 13.36 -6.02
CA MET A 622 -19.10 12.28 -5.21
C MET A 622 -20.02 11.38 -6.06
N PRO A 623 -19.87 10.05 -6.02
CA PRO A 623 -20.79 9.14 -6.70
C PRO A 623 -22.17 9.19 -6.05
N SER A 624 -23.20 8.90 -6.83
CA SER A 624 -24.55 8.68 -6.29
C SER A 624 -24.60 7.35 -5.53
N TYR A 625 -25.41 7.30 -4.47
CA TYR A 625 -25.76 6.10 -3.71
C TYR A 625 -27.24 5.72 -3.87
N ASP A 626 -27.89 6.12 -4.97
CA ASP A 626 -29.32 5.85 -5.24
C ASP A 626 -29.68 4.36 -5.36
N TYR A 627 -28.68 3.48 -5.47
CA TYR A 627 -28.84 2.03 -5.42
C TYR A 627 -29.11 1.50 -4.00
N LEU A 628 -28.88 2.31 -2.96
CA LEU A 628 -29.24 1.99 -1.59
C LEU A 628 -30.72 2.27 -1.32
N SER A 629 -31.29 1.58 -0.33
CA SER A 629 -32.67 1.88 0.08
C SER A 629 -32.75 3.24 0.78
N ALA A 630 -33.94 3.84 0.81
CA ALA A 630 -34.14 5.10 1.54
C ALA A 630 -33.80 4.97 3.04
N ASP A 631 -34.05 3.80 3.63
CA ASP A 631 -33.71 3.50 5.02
C ASP A 631 -32.20 3.41 5.23
N ASP A 632 -31.46 2.82 4.29
CA ASP A 632 -29.99 2.74 4.34
C ASP A 632 -29.35 4.14 4.22
N LEU A 633 -29.88 4.97 3.31
CA LEU A 633 -29.44 6.35 3.13
C LEU A 633 -29.72 7.20 4.37
N ASP A 634 -30.87 7.02 5.00
CA ASP A 634 -31.22 7.65 6.27
C ASP A 634 -30.27 7.21 7.40
N ALA A 635 -29.95 5.92 7.50
CA ALA A 635 -29.01 5.40 8.49
C ALA A 635 -27.62 6.03 8.33
N ILE A 636 -27.05 6.05 7.11
CA ILE A 636 -25.75 6.71 6.84
C ILE A 636 -25.83 8.20 7.19
N ALA A 637 -26.92 8.87 6.83
CA ALA A 637 -27.12 10.28 7.14
C ALA A 637 -27.12 10.54 8.66
N GLN A 638 -27.84 9.72 9.44
CA GLN A 638 -27.83 9.81 10.91
C GLN A 638 -26.42 9.61 11.47
N TYR A 639 -25.65 8.65 10.94
CA TYR A 639 -24.26 8.49 11.34
C TYR A 639 -23.43 9.75 11.05
N ILE A 640 -23.53 10.35 9.86
CA ILE A 640 -22.78 11.57 9.53
C ILE A 640 -23.19 12.74 10.44
N VAL A 641 -24.49 12.92 10.71
CA VAL A 641 -24.99 13.98 11.62
C VAL A 641 -24.57 13.73 13.07
N SER A 642 -24.32 12.47 13.46
CA SER A 642 -23.81 12.13 14.79
C SER A 642 -22.36 12.57 15.04
N LEU A 643 -21.60 12.89 13.99
CA LEU A 643 -20.21 13.35 14.10
C LEU A 643 -20.18 14.82 14.51
N GLN A 644 -20.06 15.08 15.80
CA GLN A 644 -20.08 16.42 16.41
C GLN A 644 -18.84 16.70 17.25
#